data_AF-A0A960QLU2-F1
#
_entry.id   AF-A0A960QLU2-F1
#
_cell.length_a   1.000
_cell.length_b   1.000
_cell.length_c   1.000
_cell.angle_alpha   90.00
_cell.angle_beta   90.00
_cell.angle_gamma   90.00
#
_symmetry.space_group_name_H-M   'P 1'
#
loop_
_entity.id
_entity.type
_entity.pdbx_description
1 polymer ?
#
loop_
_entity_poly.entity_id
_entity_poly.type
_entity_poly.pdbx_seq_one_letter_code
_entity_poly.pdbx_strand_id
1 'polypeptide(L)'
;MNNIYQAMRSLPLGVLALILSGTPRSVLGQAGNEILTVTPDSAGRGSAGLLVTFELDTDAPAAPPAGAPVSLVMIGGVTGSVPTHASQYTVSATFSIPATEALGAKDVVVQFSPPEGTLTFSKASGFTVTEEVDQAPVISGQPQSRSVRPGATVSFSVSASGTEPLSYQWQKQETNLPGATNQSLILSPVAMADAGSYRCIVVNVMGGATSSVAHLTVSTNAATLAADEAADPVYDSGWGDGSDGGDGWGPWQLTPASGGGFFTAASTGNAGGSSGGIDTGGRAWGLWSTNGVTEATRLLEGSSLGVGQILGVAFDNGYVNGGKSVGMALQNAAGELLWEFYFSGGDTRYTVHDGSGSRATPVSFSGDGLWIEFELTSTTNCLVQVTDAVGTCYRFAGSLMSVADQQIARIRLWNYEAGAGSDADLFVNSLSVRTGTLSSTGGAPPYPITDTAQAANYGVSGIIAAPAPDEAFAGQDAQYKGHQPQFVLGADGLTVLDTVSGLTWKRSPDTNADGSIDATDKLNWVGLQAYAAALNAGNYGGYSDWRLPSIKELYSLMDFRGTDPSGYDGSDTSGLIPYIDTEYFDFAYGDTNAGERIIDAQYASSNLYVSTTGGGDTTLFGVNFADGRIKGYGLSVFGSDKTFYVICCRGNTNVGRNVFTNNQDGTVSDLATGLMWQQADSGSGLNWQQALAYAEGLSLGGYQDWRLPNAKELQSILDYSRSPDTSASAAIDPLFHCTAITNEAGNPDYPAYWTSTTHGNWTGSGLWGVYVCFGRAMGFMNNTWVDVHGAGAQRSDPKYDDGTDYSSGHGPQGDAVRIDNYVRCVRGSALPPDMDTDGDGLSDWYEYSYTTNTTAMDAAGDLDDDDYTNREECGAGTSPIDGTSCLAIDLSVWMEGSGLALSWQSAIGMSYRVEKVSDMGADDVQVVVSGIVATPPMNTLTTASDGEMTAFYRVTVE
;
A
#
# COMPACT_ATOMS: atom_id res chain seq x y z
N MET A 1 -8.84 -43.36 22.67
CA MET A 1 -9.33 -42.23 21.85
C MET A 1 -8.62 -40.94 22.20
N ASN A 2 -8.62 -40.43 23.44
CA ASN A 2 -7.96 -39.16 23.79
C ASN A 2 -6.48 -39.03 23.34
N ASN A 3 -5.67 -40.09 23.42
CA ASN A 3 -4.28 -40.09 22.93
C ASN A 3 -4.14 -39.86 21.41
N ILE A 4 -5.20 -39.99 20.63
CA ILE A 4 -5.21 -39.71 19.18
C ILE A 4 -5.56 -38.24 18.94
N TYR A 5 -6.56 -37.71 19.66
CA TYR A 5 -6.97 -36.31 19.57
C TYR A 5 -5.85 -35.33 19.99
N GLN A 6 -4.95 -35.76 20.87
CA GLN A 6 -3.74 -35.00 21.23
C GLN A 6 -2.61 -35.11 20.18
N ALA A 7 -2.56 -36.18 19.39
CA ALA A 7 -1.54 -36.37 18.35
C ALA A 7 -1.88 -35.62 17.04
N MET A 8 -3.17 -35.35 16.78
CA MET A 8 -3.64 -34.62 15.59
C MET A 8 -3.42 -33.09 15.68
N ARG A 9 -2.90 -32.56 16.79
CA ARG A 9 -2.61 -31.12 16.99
C ARG A 9 -1.11 -30.78 16.92
N SER A 10 -0.28 -31.65 16.33
CA SER A 10 1.18 -31.48 16.31
C SER A 10 1.87 -32.10 15.08
N LEU A 11 1.21 -32.05 13.91
CA LEU A 11 1.75 -32.57 12.64
C LEU A 11 1.38 -31.60 11.49
N PRO A 12 2.32 -31.21 10.62
CA PRO A 12 2.03 -30.29 9.51
C PRO A 12 1.32 -31.00 8.34
N LEU A 13 0.46 -30.24 7.66
CA LEU A 13 -0.21 -30.56 6.38
C LEU A 13 -1.06 -31.86 6.32
N GLY A 14 -2.38 -31.69 6.53
CA GLY A 14 -3.41 -32.39 5.76
C GLY A 14 -3.66 -33.88 6.05
N VAL A 15 -3.61 -34.33 7.30
CA VAL A 15 -3.83 -35.75 7.70
C VAL A 15 -5.20 -35.96 8.38
N LEU A 16 -5.95 -36.99 7.95
CA LEU A 16 -7.23 -37.41 8.58
C LEU A 16 -7.18 -38.86 9.10
N ALA A 17 -7.95 -39.17 10.17
CA ALA A 17 -7.92 -40.45 10.89
C ALA A 17 -9.33 -41.03 11.18
N LEU A 18 -9.48 -42.37 11.22
CA LEU A 18 -10.78 -43.05 11.38
C LEU A 18 -10.70 -44.35 12.23
N ILE A 19 -11.54 -44.51 13.27
CA ILE A 19 -11.64 -45.72 14.14
C ILE A 19 -13.09 -45.96 14.64
N LEU A 20 -13.51 -47.22 14.87
CA LEU A 20 -14.86 -47.64 15.32
C LEU A 20 -14.83 -48.66 16.51
N SER A 21 -15.62 -48.47 17.59
CA SER A 21 -16.09 -49.49 18.61
C SER A 21 -16.65 -48.88 19.93
N GLY A 22 -17.30 -49.65 20.84
CA GLY A 22 -17.58 -49.19 22.24
C GLY A 22 -18.51 -49.98 23.21
N THR A 23 -18.52 -49.55 24.49
CA THR A 23 -19.55 -49.72 25.60
C THR A 23 -19.55 -51.03 26.50
N PRO A 24 -20.33 -51.17 27.64
CA PRO A 24 -19.83 -50.93 29.04
C PRO A 24 -20.34 -51.91 30.19
N ARG A 25 -19.98 -51.73 31.50
CA ARG A 25 -20.66 -52.37 32.70
C ARG A 25 -20.26 -51.93 34.16
N SER A 26 -21.11 -52.25 35.16
CA SER A 26 -21.24 -51.74 36.58
C SER A 26 -21.14 -52.82 37.71
N VAL A 27 -21.39 -52.68 39.05
CA VAL A 27 -22.25 -51.84 39.97
C VAL A 27 -21.75 -51.84 41.47
N LEU A 28 -21.77 -50.73 42.28
CA LEU A 28 -22.40 -50.52 43.65
C LEU A 28 -21.71 -49.57 44.72
N GLY A 29 -22.48 -48.62 45.32
CA GLY A 29 -22.72 -48.53 46.81
C GLY A 29 -21.95 -47.57 47.80
N GLN A 30 -22.56 -46.42 48.15
CA GLN A 30 -22.23 -45.37 49.17
C GLN A 30 -21.61 -45.73 50.55
N ALA A 31 -20.78 -44.80 51.13
CA ALA A 31 -20.55 -44.70 52.60
C ALA A 31 -19.97 -43.36 53.18
N GLY A 32 -19.88 -42.22 52.48
CA GLY A 32 -19.32 -40.99 53.10
C GLY A 32 -19.16 -39.82 52.13
N ASN A 33 -20.25 -39.11 51.85
CA ASN A 33 -20.35 -38.22 50.70
C ASN A 33 -20.83 -36.83 51.16
N GLU A 34 -19.91 -35.88 51.37
CA GLU A 34 -20.20 -34.51 51.85
C GLU A 34 -19.82 -33.43 50.82
N ILE A 35 -20.47 -32.26 50.87
CA ILE A 35 -20.11 -31.08 50.06
C ILE A 35 -19.24 -30.15 50.91
N LEU A 36 -17.99 -29.92 50.49
CA LEU A 36 -17.00 -29.11 51.21
C LEU A 36 -17.32 -27.61 51.14
N THR A 37 -17.53 -27.08 49.93
CA THR A 37 -17.76 -25.64 49.69
C THR A 37 -18.98 -25.40 48.78
N VAL A 38 -19.52 -24.19 48.88
CA VAL A 38 -20.63 -23.69 48.04
C VAL A 38 -20.26 -22.26 47.67
N THR A 39 -20.23 -21.92 46.39
CA THR A 39 -19.74 -20.61 45.93
C THR A 39 -20.56 -20.09 44.74
N PRO A 40 -21.21 -18.92 44.85
CA PRO A 40 -21.38 -18.11 46.07
C PRO A 40 -22.21 -18.85 47.13
N ASP A 41 -22.07 -18.45 48.40
CA ASP A 41 -22.81 -19.01 49.54
C ASP A 41 -24.14 -18.28 49.82
N SER A 42 -24.48 -17.26 49.02
CA SER A 42 -25.64 -16.40 49.25
C SER A 42 -26.11 -15.66 48.00
N ALA A 43 -27.40 -15.34 47.94
CA ALA A 43 -28.02 -14.49 46.89
C ALA A 43 -29.38 -13.92 47.34
N GLY A 44 -29.91 -12.94 46.60
CA GLY A 44 -31.25 -12.39 46.81
C GLY A 44 -32.37 -13.37 46.41
N ARG A 45 -33.55 -13.23 47.02
CA ARG A 45 -34.79 -13.77 46.46
C ARG A 45 -35.19 -12.90 45.25
N GLY A 46 -35.42 -13.53 44.10
CA GLY A 46 -35.63 -12.84 42.82
C GLY A 46 -34.51 -13.10 41.83
N SER A 47 -33.26 -13.22 42.30
CA SER A 47 -32.07 -13.38 41.46
C SER A 47 -32.15 -14.64 40.57
N ALA A 48 -32.04 -14.43 39.26
CA ALA A 48 -32.13 -15.47 38.22
C ALA A 48 -30.77 -15.76 37.57
N GLY A 49 -30.57 -16.98 37.08
CA GLY A 49 -29.35 -17.34 36.33
C GLY A 49 -28.07 -17.49 37.17
N LEU A 50 -28.19 -17.60 38.50
CA LEU A 50 -27.08 -17.68 39.44
C LEU A 50 -26.30 -19.00 39.27
N LEU A 51 -25.08 -18.94 38.74
CA LEU A 51 -24.18 -20.09 38.72
C LEU A 51 -23.60 -20.32 40.13
N VAL A 52 -23.94 -21.45 40.74
CA VAL A 52 -23.39 -21.89 42.03
C VAL A 52 -22.54 -23.14 41.82
N THR A 53 -21.34 -23.16 42.42
CA THR A 53 -20.39 -24.27 42.36
C THR A 53 -20.28 -24.96 43.71
N PHE A 54 -20.16 -26.29 43.67
CA PHE A 54 -20.15 -27.22 44.79
C PHE A 54 -18.90 -28.10 44.68
N GLU A 55 -18.01 -28.04 45.67
CA GLU A 55 -16.87 -28.95 45.78
C GLU A 55 -17.24 -30.15 46.66
N LEU A 56 -16.97 -31.35 46.18
CA LEU A 56 -17.30 -32.60 46.86
C LEU A 56 -16.09 -33.13 47.63
N ASP A 57 -16.33 -33.87 48.71
CA ASP A 57 -15.27 -34.57 49.43
C ASP A 57 -14.55 -35.58 48.51
N THR A 58 -13.24 -35.39 48.33
CA THR A 58 -12.40 -36.22 47.47
C THR A 58 -12.01 -37.54 48.10
N ASP A 59 -12.07 -37.64 49.43
CA ASP A 59 -11.74 -38.85 50.19
C ASP A 59 -13.00 -39.72 50.45
N ALA A 60 -14.13 -39.33 49.85
CA ALA A 60 -15.40 -40.05 49.92
C ALA A 60 -15.26 -41.52 49.48
N PRO A 61 -15.62 -42.52 50.33
CA PRO A 61 -15.49 -43.95 50.00
C PRO A 61 -16.45 -44.43 48.88
N ALA A 62 -17.26 -43.53 48.32
CA ALA A 62 -18.04 -43.75 47.10
C ALA A 62 -18.03 -42.48 46.24
N ALA A 63 -16.84 -42.08 45.77
CA ALA A 63 -16.66 -41.05 44.76
C ALA A 63 -17.49 -41.32 43.48
N PRO A 64 -17.97 -40.27 42.77
CA PRO A 64 -18.68 -40.46 41.51
C PRO A 64 -17.71 -40.93 40.41
N PRO A 65 -18.08 -41.93 39.59
CA PRO A 65 -17.28 -42.31 38.43
C PRO A 65 -17.11 -41.15 37.44
N ALA A 66 -15.94 -41.00 36.83
CA ALA A 66 -15.68 -39.97 35.83
C ALA A 66 -16.72 -40.02 34.70
N GLY A 67 -17.49 -38.93 34.54
CA GLY A 67 -18.58 -38.84 33.56
C GLY A 67 -19.95 -39.35 34.02
N ALA A 68 -20.13 -39.76 35.28
CA ALA A 68 -21.43 -40.14 35.82
C ALA A 68 -22.41 -38.94 35.81
N PRO A 69 -23.64 -39.07 35.29
CA PRO A 69 -24.54 -37.92 35.18
C PRO A 69 -25.05 -37.46 36.55
N VAL A 70 -24.92 -36.16 36.80
CA VAL A 70 -25.64 -35.45 37.88
C VAL A 70 -27.14 -35.56 37.58
N SER A 71 -27.91 -36.07 38.54
CA SER A 71 -29.34 -36.33 38.42
C SER A 71 -30.21 -35.37 39.22
N LEU A 72 -29.63 -34.65 40.19
CA LEU A 72 -30.29 -33.60 40.95
C LEU A 72 -29.26 -32.63 41.54
N VAL A 73 -29.57 -31.34 41.54
CA VAL A 73 -28.93 -30.34 42.41
C VAL A 73 -30.00 -29.44 43.02
N MET A 74 -29.98 -29.21 44.33
CA MET A 74 -30.95 -28.36 45.03
C MET A 74 -30.30 -27.45 46.06
N ILE A 75 -30.90 -26.26 46.22
CA ILE A 75 -30.70 -25.32 47.32
C ILE A 75 -32.05 -25.13 48.01
N GLY A 76 -32.22 -25.70 49.20
CA GLY A 76 -33.50 -25.78 49.91
C GLY A 76 -34.54 -26.54 49.08
N GLY A 77 -35.61 -25.85 48.68
CA GLY A 77 -36.64 -26.37 47.78
C GLY A 77 -36.42 -26.03 46.30
N VAL A 78 -35.39 -25.25 45.96
CA VAL A 78 -35.11 -24.78 44.59
C VAL A 78 -34.19 -25.77 43.88
N THR A 79 -34.67 -26.37 42.78
CA THR A 79 -33.85 -27.22 41.90
C THR A 79 -33.09 -26.36 40.90
N GLY A 80 -31.79 -26.65 40.71
CA GLY A 80 -30.95 -25.98 39.71
C GLY A 80 -31.10 -26.58 38.30
N SER A 81 -30.41 -25.98 37.33
CA SER A 81 -30.13 -26.60 36.05
C SER A 81 -29.22 -27.85 36.21
N VAL A 82 -29.00 -28.59 35.11
CA VAL A 82 -28.07 -29.73 35.09
C VAL A 82 -26.92 -29.46 34.11
N PRO A 83 -25.82 -28.83 34.55
CA PRO A 83 -24.60 -28.71 33.74
C PRO A 83 -23.73 -29.95 33.71
N THR A 84 -22.85 -30.00 32.70
CA THR A 84 -21.75 -30.94 32.56
C THR A 84 -20.58 -30.58 33.49
N HIS A 85 -19.85 -31.60 33.97
CA HIS A 85 -18.71 -31.50 34.89
C HIS A 85 -17.67 -30.44 34.51
N ALA A 86 -17.14 -29.72 35.51
CA ALA A 86 -15.82 -29.09 35.45
C ALA A 86 -14.72 -30.07 35.91
N SER A 87 -15.02 -30.91 36.92
CA SER A 87 -14.21 -32.06 37.32
C SER A 87 -15.11 -33.15 37.91
N GLN A 88 -14.58 -34.33 38.22
CA GLN A 88 -15.37 -35.37 38.93
C GLN A 88 -15.74 -34.99 40.38
N TYR A 89 -15.09 -33.96 40.96
CA TYR A 89 -15.33 -33.48 42.33
C TYR A 89 -15.88 -32.04 42.37
N THR A 90 -16.10 -31.41 41.21
CA THR A 90 -16.57 -30.02 41.09
C THR A 90 -17.80 -29.98 40.20
N VAL A 91 -18.96 -29.77 40.83
CA VAL A 91 -20.24 -29.63 40.15
C VAL A 91 -20.64 -28.16 40.19
N SER A 92 -21.09 -27.59 39.08
CA SER A 92 -21.75 -26.29 39.05
C SER A 92 -23.19 -26.47 38.58
N ALA A 93 -24.13 -25.67 39.08
CA ALA A 93 -25.51 -25.63 38.63
C ALA A 93 -26.06 -24.19 38.64
N THR A 94 -26.95 -23.88 37.71
CA THR A 94 -27.56 -22.55 37.56
C THR A 94 -28.90 -22.52 38.29
N PHE A 95 -29.09 -21.57 39.20
CA PHE A 95 -30.31 -21.41 39.98
C PHE A 95 -31.04 -20.12 39.62
N SER A 96 -32.36 -20.15 39.71
CA SER A 96 -33.17 -18.93 39.80
C SER A 96 -33.94 -18.99 41.11
N ILE A 97 -33.53 -18.17 42.08
CA ILE A 97 -34.10 -18.16 43.42
C ILE A 97 -35.45 -17.42 43.35
N PRO A 98 -36.60 -18.08 43.55
CA PRO A 98 -37.89 -17.41 43.39
C PRO A 98 -38.05 -16.22 44.33
N ALA A 99 -38.70 -15.13 43.89
CA ALA A 99 -39.01 -13.98 44.74
C ALA A 99 -39.94 -14.33 45.95
N THR A 100 -40.53 -15.53 45.94
CA THR A 100 -41.31 -16.13 47.02
C THR A 100 -40.50 -17.02 47.98
N GLU A 101 -39.22 -17.26 47.71
CA GLU A 101 -38.37 -18.12 48.54
C GLU A 101 -38.12 -17.47 49.91
N ALA A 102 -38.22 -18.28 50.98
CA ALA A 102 -38.10 -17.76 52.34
C ALA A 102 -36.66 -17.32 52.63
N LEU A 103 -36.50 -16.17 53.29
CA LEU A 103 -35.19 -15.65 53.68
C LEU A 103 -34.46 -16.56 54.67
N GLY A 104 -33.12 -16.50 54.69
CA GLY A 104 -32.25 -17.24 55.60
C GLY A 104 -31.59 -18.46 54.97
N ALA A 105 -30.94 -19.27 55.82
CA ALA A 105 -30.12 -20.40 55.41
C ALA A 105 -30.91 -21.57 54.81
N LYS A 106 -30.26 -22.33 53.92
CA LYS A 106 -30.79 -23.43 53.12
C LYS A 106 -29.82 -24.60 53.11
N ASP A 107 -30.34 -25.82 53.17
CA ASP A 107 -29.55 -27.02 52.94
C ASP A 107 -29.26 -27.20 51.43
N VAL A 108 -28.14 -27.83 51.12
CA VAL A 108 -27.64 -28.03 49.74
C VAL A 108 -27.47 -29.52 49.47
N VAL A 109 -27.92 -29.99 48.31
CA VAL A 109 -27.88 -31.42 47.92
C VAL A 109 -27.46 -31.57 46.46
N VAL A 110 -26.55 -32.51 46.19
CA VAL A 110 -26.11 -32.95 44.85
C VAL A 110 -26.34 -34.46 44.76
N GLN A 111 -26.93 -34.96 43.67
CA GLN A 111 -27.05 -36.40 43.42
C GLN A 111 -26.50 -36.78 42.05
N PHE A 112 -25.89 -37.96 41.97
CA PHE A 112 -25.46 -38.59 40.73
C PHE A 112 -26.25 -39.89 40.53
N SER A 113 -26.63 -40.21 39.30
CA SER A 113 -27.24 -41.49 38.94
C SER A 113 -26.35 -42.28 37.96
N PRO A 114 -25.18 -42.78 38.41
CA PRO A 114 -24.42 -43.75 37.65
C PRO A 114 -25.21 -45.08 37.50
N PRO A 115 -24.79 -45.98 36.60
CA PRO A 115 -25.30 -47.36 36.52
C PRO A 115 -25.16 -48.16 37.84
N GLU A 116 -24.35 -47.65 38.76
CA GLU A 116 -24.04 -48.17 40.10
C GLU A 116 -25.18 -47.99 41.13
N GLY A 117 -26.20 -47.19 40.80
CA GLY A 117 -27.21 -46.69 41.75
C GLY A 117 -26.88 -45.29 42.29
N THR A 118 -27.87 -44.60 42.84
CA THR A 118 -27.75 -43.17 43.17
C THR A 118 -26.73 -42.89 44.27
N LEU A 119 -25.81 -41.96 44.01
CA LEU A 119 -24.92 -41.36 45.02
C LEU A 119 -25.50 -40.00 45.42
N THR A 120 -25.34 -39.59 46.68
CA THR A 120 -25.86 -38.33 47.21
C THR A 120 -24.82 -37.67 48.08
N PHE A 121 -24.56 -36.39 47.81
CA PHE A 121 -23.72 -35.50 48.59
C PHE A 121 -24.61 -34.37 49.15
N SER A 122 -24.34 -33.90 50.36
CA SER A 122 -25.13 -32.83 50.99
C SER A 122 -24.33 -31.98 51.96
N LYS A 123 -24.79 -30.73 52.17
CA LYS A 123 -24.31 -29.82 53.23
C LYS A 123 -25.48 -29.06 53.85
N ALA A 124 -25.64 -29.17 55.17
CA ALA A 124 -26.69 -28.45 55.88
C ALA A 124 -26.35 -26.94 55.98
N SER A 125 -27.36 -26.08 55.83
CA SER A 125 -27.22 -24.61 55.87
C SER A 125 -26.11 -24.04 54.96
N GLY A 126 -25.85 -24.69 53.82
CA GLY A 126 -24.76 -24.36 52.90
C GLY A 126 -24.99 -23.14 51.99
N PHE A 127 -26.17 -22.51 52.01
CA PHE A 127 -26.48 -21.33 51.20
C PHE A 127 -27.48 -20.39 51.92
N THR A 128 -27.45 -19.07 51.70
CA THR A 128 -28.33 -18.09 52.37
C THR A 128 -29.10 -17.18 51.41
N VAL A 129 -30.43 -17.04 51.61
CA VAL A 129 -31.30 -16.18 50.80
C VAL A 129 -31.56 -14.83 51.49
N THR A 130 -31.34 -13.71 50.77
CA THR A 130 -31.49 -12.32 51.24
C THR A 130 -32.60 -11.55 50.50
N GLU A 131 -32.86 -10.29 50.87
CA GLU A 131 -33.70 -9.38 50.05
C GLU A 131 -32.85 -8.65 49.00
N GLU A 132 -33.49 -8.29 47.89
CA GLU A 132 -32.92 -7.61 46.73
C GLU A 132 -33.43 -6.14 46.70
N VAL A 133 -32.63 -5.21 46.19
CA VAL A 133 -32.94 -3.76 46.21
C VAL A 133 -32.77 -3.17 44.81
N ASP A 134 -33.86 -2.65 44.25
CA ASP A 134 -33.88 -2.12 42.89
C ASP A 134 -33.07 -0.82 42.72
N GLN A 135 -32.36 -0.73 41.59
CA GLN A 135 -31.46 0.40 41.25
C GLN A 135 -31.63 0.85 39.80
N ALA A 136 -31.62 2.17 39.57
CA ALA A 136 -31.57 2.74 38.23
C ALA A 136 -30.17 2.58 37.59
N PRO A 137 -30.02 2.65 36.25
CA PRO A 137 -28.76 2.37 35.59
C PRO A 137 -27.69 3.42 35.90
N VAL A 138 -26.50 2.97 36.31
CA VAL A 138 -25.31 3.80 36.50
C VAL A 138 -24.23 3.33 35.54
N ILE A 139 -23.83 4.21 34.62
CA ILE A 139 -22.74 3.95 33.66
C ILE A 139 -21.40 4.23 34.35
N SER A 140 -20.67 3.16 34.67
CA SER A 140 -19.35 3.18 35.30
C SER A 140 -18.20 3.21 34.29
N GLY A 141 -18.40 2.64 33.09
CA GLY A 141 -17.44 2.67 31.98
C GLY A 141 -17.98 3.48 30.82
N GLN A 142 -17.27 4.54 30.44
CA GLN A 142 -17.66 5.47 29.38
C GLN A 142 -16.98 5.10 28.05
N PRO A 143 -17.63 5.32 26.89
CA PRO A 143 -17.03 5.03 25.60
C PRO A 143 -15.88 6.02 25.34
N GLN A 144 -14.77 5.50 24.82
CA GLN A 144 -13.59 6.31 24.49
C GLN A 144 -13.64 6.76 23.03
N SER A 145 -13.23 8.01 22.76
CA SER A 145 -13.00 8.47 21.39
C SER A 145 -11.95 7.61 20.69
N ARG A 146 -12.05 7.47 19.37
CA ARG A 146 -11.16 6.66 18.53
C ARG A 146 -10.79 7.41 17.26
N SER A 147 -9.52 7.32 16.88
CA SER A 147 -9.01 7.74 15.58
C SER A 147 -8.51 6.51 14.84
N VAL A 148 -9.01 6.25 13.63
CA VAL A 148 -8.63 5.08 12.81
C VAL A 148 -8.58 5.41 11.32
N ARG A 149 -7.97 4.52 10.52
CA ARG A 149 -8.05 4.55 9.06
C ARG A 149 -9.39 3.95 8.55
N PRO A 150 -9.83 4.31 7.33
CA PRO A 150 -10.84 3.54 6.62
C PRO A 150 -10.48 2.05 6.54
N GLY A 151 -11.48 1.17 6.54
CA GLY A 151 -11.28 -0.29 6.55
C GLY A 151 -11.13 -0.90 7.95
N ALA A 152 -10.59 -0.15 8.92
CA ALA A 152 -10.37 -0.66 10.28
C ALA A 152 -11.66 -1.04 11.02
N THR A 153 -11.54 -1.91 12.02
CA THR A 153 -12.64 -2.25 12.96
C THR A 153 -12.55 -1.37 14.21
N VAL A 154 -13.66 -0.75 14.60
CA VAL A 154 -13.78 0.05 15.83
C VAL A 154 -14.85 -0.52 16.74
N SER A 155 -14.53 -0.66 18.03
CA SER A 155 -15.52 -0.93 19.07
C SER A 155 -15.63 0.25 20.05
N PHE A 156 -16.86 0.69 20.29
CA PHE A 156 -17.25 1.53 21.42
C PHE A 156 -18.06 0.68 22.40
N SER A 157 -17.78 0.78 23.70
CA SER A 157 -18.49 0.03 24.73
C SER A 157 -18.87 0.90 25.92
N VAL A 158 -19.90 0.49 26.65
CA VAL A 158 -20.25 1.04 27.96
C VAL A 158 -20.23 -0.06 29.01
N SER A 159 -19.84 0.28 30.25
CA SER A 159 -20.12 -0.58 31.41
C SER A 159 -21.19 0.10 32.26
N ALA A 160 -22.27 -0.63 32.55
CA ALA A 160 -23.40 -0.14 33.31
C ALA A 160 -23.83 -1.17 34.39
N SER A 161 -24.51 -0.69 35.42
CA SER A 161 -25.01 -1.50 36.53
C SER A 161 -26.36 -0.97 37.02
N GLY A 162 -27.25 -1.85 37.46
CA GLY A 162 -28.61 -1.52 37.93
C GLY A 162 -29.49 -2.79 37.98
N THR A 163 -30.79 -2.63 38.22
CA THR A 163 -31.76 -3.74 38.08
C THR A 163 -31.83 -4.18 36.61
N GLU A 164 -31.69 -5.49 36.36
CA GLU A 164 -31.88 -6.09 35.03
C GLU A 164 -33.39 -6.21 34.66
N PRO A 165 -33.78 -6.15 33.37
CA PRO A 165 -32.91 -6.03 32.20
C PRO A 165 -32.47 -4.59 31.92
N LEU A 166 -31.17 -4.39 31.71
CA LEU A 166 -30.61 -3.18 31.11
C LEU A 166 -30.84 -3.22 29.58
N SER A 167 -31.52 -2.22 29.04
CA SER A 167 -31.69 -2.03 27.59
C SER A 167 -30.77 -0.93 27.09
N TYR A 168 -30.01 -1.18 26.02
CA TYR A 168 -29.06 -0.22 25.43
C TYR A 168 -29.60 0.33 24.10
N GLN A 169 -29.22 1.55 23.75
CA GLN A 169 -29.45 2.14 22.43
C GLN A 169 -28.32 3.12 22.09
N TRP A 170 -27.59 2.86 21.02
CA TRP A 170 -26.56 3.78 20.51
C TRP A 170 -27.14 4.86 19.61
N GLN A 171 -26.53 6.04 19.64
CA GLN A 171 -26.84 7.18 18.78
C GLN A 171 -25.59 7.69 18.07
N LYS A 172 -25.73 8.07 16.80
CA LYS A 172 -24.74 8.82 16.00
C LYS A 172 -25.34 10.20 15.71
N GLN A 173 -24.62 11.27 16.05
CA GLN A 173 -25.10 12.66 15.91
C GLN A 173 -26.52 12.84 16.49
N GLU A 174 -26.70 12.40 17.75
CA GLU A 174 -27.98 12.38 18.50
C GLU A 174 -29.12 11.51 17.93
N THR A 175 -28.94 10.89 16.77
CA THR A 175 -29.95 10.05 16.10
C THR A 175 -29.72 8.56 16.42
N ASN A 176 -30.77 7.82 16.78
CA ASN A 176 -30.68 6.39 17.07
C ASN A 176 -30.14 5.59 15.87
N LEU A 177 -29.11 4.79 16.11
CA LEU A 177 -28.63 3.80 15.14
C LEU A 177 -29.57 2.57 15.15
N PRO A 178 -30.18 2.19 14.01
CA PRO A 178 -31.05 1.02 13.95
C PRO A 178 -30.31 -0.27 14.35
N GLY A 179 -30.95 -1.11 15.17
CA GLY A 179 -30.39 -2.39 15.61
C GLY A 179 -29.27 -2.32 16.67
N ALA A 180 -28.59 -1.17 16.82
CA ALA A 180 -27.48 -0.98 17.76
C ALA A 180 -27.95 -0.90 19.22
N THR A 181 -28.33 -2.06 19.76
CA THR A 181 -28.99 -2.26 21.06
C THR A 181 -28.18 -3.12 22.04
N ASN A 182 -26.92 -3.40 21.69
CA ASN A 182 -25.96 -4.13 22.52
C ASN A 182 -25.13 -3.18 23.41
N GLN A 183 -24.54 -3.73 24.47
CA GLN A 183 -23.60 -3.04 25.36
C GLN A 183 -22.38 -2.42 24.62
N SER A 184 -22.00 -3.01 23.48
CA SER A 184 -20.96 -2.51 22.58
C SER A 184 -21.52 -2.28 21.18
N LEU A 185 -21.10 -1.18 20.57
CA LEU A 185 -21.25 -0.90 19.14
C LEU A 185 -19.93 -1.28 18.46
N ILE A 186 -20.02 -2.11 17.42
CA ILE A 186 -18.89 -2.43 16.54
C ILE A 186 -19.19 -1.83 15.16
N LEU A 187 -18.19 -1.19 14.57
CA LEU A 187 -18.20 -0.64 13.23
C LEU A 187 -17.08 -1.36 12.46
N SER A 188 -17.42 -2.07 11.39
CA SER A 188 -16.48 -2.80 10.55
C SER A 188 -17.10 -3.08 9.17
N PRO A 189 -16.40 -2.79 8.06
CA PRO A 189 -15.26 -1.87 7.99
C PRO A 189 -15.70 -0.43 8.30
N VAL A 190 -14.89 0.36 8.99
CA VAL A 190 -15.15 1.80 9.19
C VAL A 190 -14.97 2.56 7.87
N ALA A 191 -15.98 3.33 7.46
CA ALA A 191 -15.88 4.23 6.31
C ALA A 191 -15.61 5.69 6.75
N MET A 192 -15.16 6.56 5.83
CA MET A 192 -15.02 8.01 6.10
C MET A 192 -16.35 8.64 6.57
N ALA A 193 -17.48 8.12 6.08
CA ALA A 193 -18.82 8.54 6.48
C ALA A 193 -19.21 8.15 7.93
N ASP A 194 -18.38 7.34 8.61
CA ASP A 194 -18.58 6.96 10.01
C ASP A 194 -17.98 7.91 11.03
N ALA A 195 -17.18 8.88 10.59
CA ALA A 195 -16.73 9.97 11.44
C ALA A 195 -17.90 10.71 12.12
N GLY A 196 -17.68 11.14 13.37
CA GLY A 196 -18.63 11.94 14.15
C GLY A 196 -18.86 11.46 15.59
N SER A 197 -19.87 12.03 16.22
CA SER A 197 -20.18 11.87 17.64
C SER A 197 -21.09 10.67 17.93
N TYR A 198 -20.65 9.75 18.77
CA TYR A 198 -21.38 8.57 19.24
C TYR A 198 -21.67 8.64 20.75
N ARG A 199 -22.82 8.11 21.18
CA ARG A 199 -23.15 7.90 22.61
C ARG A 199 -24.12 6.74 22.80
N CYS A 200 -24.19 6.18 24.00
CA CYS A 200 -25.16 5.15 24.38
C CYS A 200 -26.14 5.68 25.43
N ILE A 201 -27.40 5.24 25.34
CA ILE A 201 -28.43 5.42 26.37
C ILE A 201 -28.74 4.04 26.95
N VAL A 202 -28.73 3.91 28.28
CA VAL A 202 -29.02 2.69 29.02
C VAL A 202 -30.24 2.91 29.90
N VAL A 203 -31.26 2.05 29.79
CA VAL A 203 -32.53 2.18 30.54
C VAL A 203 -32.93 0.87 31.23
N ASN A 204 -33.64 0.98 32.35
CA ASN A 204 -34.36 -0.12 33.00
C ASN A 204 -35.69 0.38 33.60
N VAL A 205 -36.37 -0.46 34.39
CA VAL A 205 -37.67 -0.13 35.01
C VAL A 205 -37.63 1.02 36.03
N MET A 206 -36.44 1.37 36.54
CA MET A 206 -36.23 2.40 37.56
C MET A 206 -35.73 3.74 36.99
N GLY A 207 -35.28 3.79 35.74
CA GLY A 207 -34.80 5.01 35.10
C GLY A 207 -33.86 4.76 33.92
N GLY A 208 -33.03 5.76 33.62
CA GLY A 208 -32.02 5.64 32.55
C GLY A 208 -30.88 6.63 32.71
N ALA A 209 -29.76 6.31 32.06
CA ALA A 209 -28.54 7.10 32.02
C ALA A 209 -28.01 7.20 30.58
N THR A 210 -27.32 8.30 30.28
CA THR A 210 -26.69 8.56 28.97
C THR A 210 -25.19 8.66 29.16
N SER A 211 -24.40 8.06 28.27
CA SER A 211 -22.94 8.12 28.32
C SER A 211 -22.41 9.52 27.98
N SER A 212 -21.13 9.75 28.24
CA SER A 212 -20.39 10.80 27.53
C SER A 212 -20.40 10.53 26.02
N VAL A 213 -20.12 11.57 25.23
CA VAL A 213 -19.90 11.45 23.79
C VAL A 213 -18.49 10.92 23.54
N ALA A 214 -18.38 9.87 22.73
CA ALA A 214 -17.14 9.44 22.10
C ALA A 214 -17.11 9.95 20.66
N HIS A 215 -15.98 10.45 20.21
CA HIS A 215 -15.79 10.90 18.83
C HIS A 215 -15.08 9.81 18.02
N LEU A 216 -15.62 9.47 16.86
CA LEU A 216 -14.90 8.72 15.82
C LEU A 216 -14.29 9.73 14.86
N THR A 217 -12.97 9.74 14.79
CA THR A 217 -12.21 10.39 13.72
C THR A 217 -11.76 9.32 12.74
N VAL A 218 -12.01 9.53 11.45
CA VAL A 218 -11.51 8.65 10.39
C VAL A 218 -10.53 9.44 9.55
N SER A 219 -9.27 9.03 9.51
CA SER A 219 -8.17 9.75 8.88
C SER A 219 -7.06 8.81 8.41
N THR A 220 -6.24 9.24 7.45
CA THR A 220 -5.23 8.42 6.78
C THR A 220 -3.84 8.46 7.44
N ASN A 221 -3.57 9.48 8.27
CA ASN A 221 -2.22 9.87 8.66
C ASN A 221 -1.74 9.23 9.99
N ALA A 222 -0.42 9.23 10.20
CA ALA A 222 0.22 8.71 11.42
C ALA A 222 0.04 9.63 12.64
N ALA A 223 0.35 9.12 13.83
CA ALA A 223 0.07 9.81 15.09
C ALA A 223 0.90 11.08 15.32
N THR A 224 0.21 12.22 15.36
CA THR A 224 0.79 13.54 15.62
C THR A 224 1.01 13.78 17.11
N LEU A 225 2.18 14.30 17.48
CA LEU A 225 2.60 14.65 18.84
C LEU A 225 2.44 16.15 19.15
N ALA A 226 2.65 17.00 18.14
CA ALA A 226 2.40 18.44 18.20
C ALA A 226 1.93 18.92 16.82
N ALA A 227 1.00 19.88 16.76
CA ALA A 227 0.45 20.39 15.51
C ALA A 227 0.06 21.86 15.65
N ASP A 228 0.43 22.67 14.67
CA ASP A 228 0.00 24.05 14.49
C ASP A 228 -0.42 24.22 13.03
N GLU A 229 -1.68 24.55 12.81
CA GLU A 229 -2.32 24.66 11.50
C GLU A 229 -2.90 26.07 11.36
N ALA A 230 -2.43 26.85 10.38
CA ALA A 230 -2.90 28.23 10.16
C ALA A 230 -4.41 28.33 9.88
N ALA A 231 -5.05 27.20 9.56
CA ALA A 231 -6.48 27.06 9.41
C ALA A 231 -7.28 27.30 10.71
N ASP A 232 -6.68 27.10 11.89
CA ASP A 232 -7.43 27.06 13.16
C ASP A 232 -8.17 28.38 13.47
N PRO A 233 -9.44 28.34 13.96
CA PRO A 233 -10.20 29.53 14.35
C PRO A 233 -9.54 30.43 15.41
N VAL A 234 -8.56 29.96 16.18
CA VAL A 234 -7.76 30.77 17.12
C VAL A 234 -6.98 31.90 16.41
N TYR A 235 -6.74 31.76 15.10
CA TYR A 235 -6.05 32.75 14.28
C TYR A 235 -6.97 33.88 13.74
N ASP A 236 -8.30 33.76 13.83
CA ASP A 236 -9.25 34.61 13.11
C ASP A 236 -9.33 36.10 13.54
N SER A 237 -8.71 36.52 14.66
CA SER A 237 -8.72 37.94 15.03
C SER A 237 -7.59 38.40 15.95
N GLY A 238 -6.80 39.39 15.49
CA GLY A 238 -6.07 40.31 16.38
C GLY A 238 -4.78 39.80 17.03
N TRP A 239 -3.99 39.01 16.30
CA TRP A 239 -2.77 38.36 16.79
C TRP A 239 -1.58 39.29 17.07
N GLY A 240 -0.63 38.80 17.89
CA GLY A 240 0.61 39.50 18.26
C GLY A 240 1.64 38.58 18.94
N ASP A 241 2.63 39.18 19.59
CA ASP A 241 3.64 38.48 20.39
C ASP A 241 3.02 37.76 21.59
N GLY A 242 3.41 36.49 21.83
CA GLY A 242 2.96 35.69 22.97
C GLY A 242 1.67 34.87 22.76
N SER A 243 1.12 34.81 21.54
CA SER A 243 -0.09 34.04 21.23
C SER A 243 0.16 32.56 20.90
N ASP A 244 -0.84 31.73 21.19
CA ASP A 244 -0.89 30.27 21.11
C ASP A 244 -2.02 29.78 20.20
N GLY A 245 -1.88 28.59 19.60
CA GLY A 245 -2.84 28.11 18.59
C GLY A 245 -2.55 26.73 17.98
N GLY A 246 -1.74 25.90 18.65
CA GLY A 246 -1.42 24.55 18.21
C GLY A 246 -1.13 23.65 19.40
N ASP A 247 -1.57 22.39 19.35
CA ASP A 247 -1.32 21.40 20.40
C ASP A 247 0.18 21.05 20.46
N GLY A 248 0.73 20.91 21.66
CA GLY A 248 2.12 20.49 21.90
C GLY A 248 3.19 21.56 21.63
N TRP A 249 2.81 22.77 21.21
CA TRP A 249 3.73 23.90 21.03
C TRP A 249 3.41 25.05 22.00
N GLY A 250 4.44 25.76 22.46
CA GLY A 250 4.28 26.97 23.26
C GLY A 250 3.86 28.19 22.44
N PRO A 251 3.76 29.39 23.03
CA PRO A 251 3.41 30.62 22.30
C PRO A 251 4.49 31.04 21.28
N TRP A 252 4.10 31.75 20.22
CA TRP A 252 5.03 32.38 19.28
C TRP A 252 5.66 33.63 19.92
N GLN A 253 6.99 33.73 19.85
CA GLN A 253 7.76 34.91 20.28
C GLN A 253 8.31 35.66 19.07
N LEU A 254 7.93 36.93 18.92
CA LEU A 254 8.30 37.79 17.79
C LEU A 254 9.42 38.77 18.15
N THR A 255 10.49 38.78 17.35
CA THR A 255 11.56 39.79 17.43
C THR A 255 11.56 40.65 16.16
N PRO A 256 10.92 41.84 16.19
CA PRO A 256 10.85 42.70 15.03
C PRO A 256 12.04 43.67 14.95
N ALA A 257 12.71 43.71 13.80
CA ALA A 257 13.35 44.94 13.34
C ALA A 257 12.26 45.96 12.93
N SER A 258 12.63 47.21 12.63
CA SER A 258 11.70 48.36 12.58
C SER A 258 10.72 48.32 11.41
N GLY A 259 9.67 47.51 11.53
CA GLY A 259 8.59 47.29 10.56
C GLY A 259 7.55 46.29 11.10
N GLY A 260 8.03 45.13 11.58
CA GLY A 260 7.23 44.10 12.26
C GLY A 260 6.71 42.98 11.37
N GLY A 261 6.75 41.72 11.85
CA GLY A 261 6.04 40.60 11.23
C GLY A 261 4.56 40.58 11.61
N PHE A 262 3.71 39.89 10.83
CA PHE A 262 2.26 39.87 11.05
C PHE A 262 1.61 38.54 10.63
N PHE A 263 0.81 37.95 11.53
CA PHE A 263 0.04 36.73 11.27
C PHE A 263 -1.20 37.06 10.41
N THR A 264 -1.37 36.38 9.27
CA THR A 264 -2.39 36.68 8.26
C THR A 264 -3.50 35.63 8.17
N ALA A 265 -4.51 35.71 9.03
CA ALA A 265 -5.79 35.01 8.81
C ALA A 265 -6.61 35.65 7.66
N ALA A 266 -5.99 35.74 6.48
CA ALA A 266 -6.59 36.29 5.27
C ALA A 266 -7.44 35.21 4.59
N SER A 267 -8.75 35.19 4.87
CA SER A 267 -9.69 34.28 4.21
C SER A 267 -9.86 34.54 2.70
N THR A 268 -9.33 35.65 2.18
CA THR A 268 -9.29 36.00 0.75
C THR A 268 -8.13 36.97 0.47
N GLY A 269 -7.09 36.50 -0.24
CA GLY A 269 -6.08 37.34 -0.89
C GLY A 269 -4.90 37.78 -0.02
N ASN A 270 -3.68 37.59 -0.54
CA ASN A 270 -2.43 37.99 0.11
C ASN A 270 -2.28 39.54 0.12
N ALA A 271 -1.77 40.10 1.21
CA ALA A 271 -1.91 41.52 1.56
C ALA A 271 -0.80 42.44 0.99
N GLY A 272 -0.59 42.35 -0.33
CA GLY A 272 0.45 43.08 -1.08
C GLY A 272 1.51 42.12 -1.63
N GLY A 273 2.05 42.29 -2.84
CA GLY A 273 1.88 43.38 -3.81
C GLY A 273 1.51 42.93 -5.23
N SER A 274 1.54 43.85 -6.19
CA SER A 274 0.89 43.66 -7.50
C SER A 274 1.73 42.94 -8.57
N SER A 275 2.13 41.69 -8.32
CA SER A 275 2.58 40.76 -9.37
C SER A 275 2.55 39.28 -8.93
N GLY A 276 1.51 38.54 -9.32
CA GLY A 276 1.57 37.08 -9.48
C GLY A 276 1.66 36.21 -8.22
N GLY A 277 1.52 36.74 -7.00
CA GLY A 277 1.53 35.94 -5.77
C GLY A 277 0.43 34.87 -5.77
N ILE A 278 0.79 33.66 -5.36
CA ILE A 278 -0.06 32.46 -5.39
C ILE A 278 -1.19 32.52 -4.34
N ASP A 279 -2.32 31.90 -4.68
CA ASP A 279 -3.36 31.53 -3.74
C ASP A 279 -2.95 30.23 -3.04
N THR A 280 -2.64 30.31 -1.74
CA THR A 280 -2.19 29.16 -0.93
C THR A 280 -3.32 28.18 -0.60
N GLY A 281 -4.54 28.38 -1.13
CA GLY A 281 -5.68 27.49 -0.95
C GLY A 281 -6.29 27.50 0.46
N GLY A 282 -5.83 28.39 1.33
CA GLY A 282 -6.21 28.43 2.74
C GLY A 282 -5.60 29.61 3.50
N ARG A 283 -5.52 29.46 4.83
CA ARG A 283 -4.87 30.43 5.71
C ARG A 283 -3.36 30.12 5.81
N ALA A 284 -2.55 31.15 6.10
CA ALA A 284 -1.12 31.05 6.33
C ALA A 284 -0.66 32.18 7.25
N TRP A 285 0.44 32.01 8.00
CA TRP A 285 1.05 33.08 8.80
C TRP A 285 2.47 33.37 8.32
N GLY A 286 2.92 34.63 8.39
CA GLY A 286 4.13 35.04 7.68
C GLY A 286 4.97 36.14 8.32
N LEU A 287 6.18 36.32 7.78
CA LEU A 287 7.18 37.27 8.25
C LEU A 287 7.58 38.27 7.17
N TRP A 288 7.57 39.55 7.56
CA TRP A 288 7.94 40.69 6.72
C TRP A 288 9.15 41.43 7.31
N SER A 289 10.06 41.91 6.47
CA SER A 289 11.05 42.92 6.84
C SER A 289 11.42 43.81 5.65
N THR A 290 11.55 45.12 5.93
CA THR A 290 12.14 46.11 5.01
C THR A 290 13.42 46.76 5.54
N ASN A 291 13.86 46.41 6.76
CA ASN A 291 15.06 46.94 7.40
C ASN A 291 15.46 46.06 8.59
N GLY A 292 16.57 45.34 8.52
CA GLY A 292 17.01 44.35 9.51
C GLY A 292 16.33 42.98 9.37
N VAL A 293 16.50 42.12 10.39
CA VAL A 293 15.88 40.79 10.44
C VAL A 293 14.59 40.85 11.26
N THR A 294 13.51 40.28 10.74
CA THR A 294 12.32 39.93 11.53
C THR A 294 12.36 38.43 11.82
N GLU A 295 12.20 38.05 13.09
CA GLU A 295 12.25 36.66 13.52
C GLU A 295 10.99 36.25 14.31
N ALA A 296 10.60 34.99 14.15
CA ALA A 296 9.63 34.32 15.03
C ALA A 296 10.25 33.04 15.58
N THR A 297 10.08 32.77 16.88
CA THR A 297 10.55 31.53 17.51
C THR A 297 9.47 30.92 18.40
N ARG A 298 9.46 29.59 18.51
CA ARG A 298 8.48 28.84 19.31
C ARG A 298 9.12 27.57 19.88
N LEU A 299 8.84 27.30 21.15
CA LEU A 299 9.33 26.11 21.85
C LEU A 299 8.37 24.94 21.62
N LEU A 300 8.91 23.73 21.48
CA LEU A 300 8.15 22.49 21.64
C LEU A 300 7.87 22.30 23.14
N GLU A 301 6.61 22.07 23.53
CA GLU A 301 6.27 21.96 24.95
C GLU A 301 6.47 20.55 25.51
N GLY A 302 6.94 20.49 26.76
CA GLY A 302 7.17 19.26 27.50
C GLY A 302 8.30 18.34 27.00
N SER A 303 8.93 18.63 25.86
CA SER A 303 9.86 17.70 25.20
C SER A 303 10.85 18.38 24.23
N SER A 304 11.74 17.57 23.65
CA SER A 304 12.58 17.88 22.48
C SER A 304 12.28 16.88 21.36
N LEU A 305 12.59 17.22 20.12
CA LEU A 305 12.48 16.29 18.98
C LEU A 305 13.42 15.10 19.21
N GLY A 306 12.84 13.90 19.29
CA GLY A 306 13.57 12.64 19.50
C GLY A 306 13.97 11.94 18.21
N VAL A 307 14.78 10.88 18.36
CA VAL A 307 14.99 9.89 17.29
C VAL A 307 13.70 9.09 17.10
N GLY A 308 13.31 8.81 15.84
CA GLY A 308 12.00 8.23 15.54
C GLY A 308 10.83 9.22 15.68
N GLN A 309 11.10 10.52 15.49
CA GLN A 309 10.10 11.56 15.32
C GLN A 309 10.43 12.41 14.08
N ILE A 310 9.39 12.85 13.37
CA ILE A 310 9.50 13.73 12.20
C ILE A 310 8.92 15.10 12.56
N LEU A 311 9.69 16.16 12.30
CA LEU A 311 9.22 17.54 12.22
C LEU A 311 8.82 17.84 10.77
N GLY A 312 7.54 18.15 10.52
CA GLY A 312 7.03 18.57 9.21
C GLY A 312 6.65 20.05 9.20
N VAL A 313 6.95 20.76 8.10
CA VAL A 313 6.66 22.20 7.93
C VAL A 313 6.20 22.47 6.50
N ALA A 314 5.01 23.06 6.33
CA ALA A 314 4.59 23.66 5.06
C ALA A 314 5.11 25.10 5.00
N PHE A 315 6.13 25.33 4.17
CA PHE A 315 6.91 26.57 4.06
C PHE A 315 6.78 27.16 2.66
N ASP A 316 6.47 28.44 2.52
CA ASP A 316 6.33 29.12 1.23
C ASP A 316 7.06 30.48 1.25
N ASN A 317 7.58 30.94 0.10
CA ASN A 317 8.31 32.20 0.04
C ASN A 317 8.16 32.96 -1.28
N GLY A 318 8.03 34.28 -1.13
CA GLY A 318 7.93 35.22 -2.23
C GLY A 318 9.28 35.53 -2.88
N TYR A 319 9.28 36.52 -3.76
CA TYR A 319 10.50 36.99 -4.42
C TYR A 319 11.52 37.54 -3.41
N VAL A 320 12.68 36.87 -3.29
CA VAL A 320 13.77 37.29 -2.40
C VAL A 320 14.76 38.19 -3.15
N ASN A 321 14.94 39.41 -2.66
CA ASN A 321 15.88 40.41 -3.19
C ASN A 321 17.35 39.94 -3.24
N GLY A 322 18.12 40.45 -4.20
CA GLY A 322 19.53 40.13 -4.38
C GLY A 322 20.40 40.37 -3.13
N GLY A 323 21.01 39.30 -2.61
CA GLY A 323 21.82 39.34 -1.38
C GLY A 323 21.01 39.44 -0.07
N LYS A 324 19.69 39.17 -0.15
CA LYS A 324 18.73 39.07 0.96
C LYS A 324 18.30 37.62 1.14
N SER A 325 17.57 37.29 2.20
CA SER A 325 17.28 35.88 2.49
C SER A 325 16.09 35.64 3.41
N VAL A 326 15.54 34.42 3.34
CA VAL A 326 14.49 33.88 4.23
C VAL A 326 14.83 32.43 4.58
N GLY A 327 14.41 31.94 5.75
CA GLY A 327 14.66 30.56 6.12
C GLY A 327 14.07 30.09 7.44
N MET A 328 14.35 28.82 7.75
CA MET A 328 14.02 28.14 8.99
C MET A 328 15.27 27.57 9.68
N ALA A 329 15.27 27.55 10.99
CA ALA A 329 16.36 27.08 11.84
C ALA A 329 15.83 26.23 13.00
N LEU A 330 16.55 25.16 13.31
CA LEU A 330 16.32 24.30 14.48
C LEU A 330 17.36 24.62 15.54
N GLN A 331 16.91 24.79 16.77
CA GLN A 331 17.69 25.33 17.89
C GLN A 331 17.43 24.55 19.18
N ASN A 332 18.38 24.61 20.11
CA ASN A 332 18.16 24.14 21.48
C ASN A 332 17.35 25.14 22.31
N ALA A 333 16.97 24.76 23.54
CA ALA A 333 16.15 25.60 24.40
C ALA A 333 16.83 26.94 24.77
N ALA A 334 18.17 26.97 24.84
CA ALA A 334 18.94 28.20 25.06
C ALA A 334 18.99 29.09 23.80
N GLY A 335 18.80 28.52 22.61
CA GLY A 335 18.77 29.22 21.33
C GLY A 335 20.05 29.11 20.51
N GLU A 336 20.94 28.17 20.84
CA GLU A 336 22.09 27.85 19.98
C GLU A 336 21.61 27.14 18.71
N LEU A 337 22.26 27.41 17.57
CA LEU A 337 21.89 26.88 16.27
C LEU A 337 22.34 25.43 16.11
N LEU A 338 21.41 24.55 15.71
CA LEU A 338 21.67 23.12 15.47
C LEU A 338 21.62 22.77 13.97
N TRP A 339 20.70 23.37 13.22
CA TRP A 339 20.54 23.17 11.78
C TRP A 339 19.79 24.35 11.15
N GLU A 340 20.04 24.71 9.90
CA GLU A 340 19.34 25.79 9.18
C GLU A 340 19.13 25.45 7.69
N PHE A 341 17.98 25.84 7.13
CA PHE A 341 17.65 25.73 5.71
C PHE A 341 17.03 27.04 5.23
N TYR A 342 17.61 27.63 4.20
CA TYR A 342 17.31 28.99 3.76
C TYR A 342 17.53 29.19 2.26
N PHE A 343 16.96 30.26 1.71
CA PHE A 343 17.27 30.74 0.36
C PHE A 343 17.88 32.14 0.42
N SER A 344 18.87 32.40 -0.44
CA SER A 344 19.42 33.74 -0.67
C SER A 344 19.06 34.24 -2.06
N GLY A 345 18.46 35.41 -2.14
CA GLY A 345 18.05 36.02 -3.40
C GLY A 345 19.24 36.24 -4.32
N GLY A 346 19.15 35.70 -5.54
CA GLY A 346 20.25 35.64 -6.52
C GLY A 346 20.91 34.26 -6.65
N ASP A 347 20.70 33.36 -5.70
CA ASP A 347 21.02 31.93 -5.87
C ASP A 347 19.93 31.22 -6.72
N THR A 348 20.17 29.98 -7.12
CA THR A 348 19.21 29.14 -7.88
C THR A 348 18.63 27.98 -7.07
N ARG A 349 19.13 27.76 -5.85
CA ARG A 349 18.78 26.63 -4.97
C ARG A 349 18.79 27.03 -3.51
N TYR A 350 18.06 26.28 -2.70
CA TYR A 350 18.12 26.39 -1.24
C TYR A 350 19.47 25.91 -0.71
N THR A 351 19.95 26.54 0.36
CA THR A 351 21.15 26.18 1.10
C THR A 351 20.77 25.57 2.44
N VAL A 352 21.47 24.49 2.82
CA VAL A 352 21.45 23.94 4.17
C VAL A 352 22.76 24.31 4.87
N HIS A 353 22.69 24.74 6.13
CA HIS A 353 23.83 24.90 7.02
C HIS A 353 23.70 23.90 8.17
N ASP A 354 24.67 22.98 8.27
CA ASP A 354 24.64 21.86 9.20
C ASP A 354 26.03 21.63 9.83
N GLY A 355 26.22 20.53 10.57
CA GLY A 355 27.49 20.18 11.22
C GLY A 355 28.71 20.04 10.28
N SER A 356 28.52 20.01 8.97
CA SER A 356 29.57 20.04 7.94
C SER A 356 29.75 21.41 7.25
N GLY A 357 28.91 22.41 7.58
CA GLY A 357 28.92 23.76 7.01
C GLY A 357 27.78 24.02 6.02
N SER A 358 27.87 25.14 5.29
CA SER A 358 26.87 25.52 4.27
C SER A 358 27.09 24.77 2.95
N ARG A 359 26.04 24.16 2.40
CA ARG A 359 26.02 23.60 1.04
C ARG A 359 24.70 23.88 0.33
N ALA A 360 24.74 24.12 -0.98
CA ALA A 360 23.55 24.11 -1.81
C ALA A 360 22.93 22.69 -1.82
N THR A 361 21.61 22.63 -1.74
CA THR A 361 20.82 21.38 -1.73
C THR A 361 20.47 20.94 -3.16
N PRO A 362 19.75 19.83 -3.35
CA PRO A 362 19.10 19.51 -4.61
C PRO A 362 17.92 20.44 -4.95
N VAL A 363 17.28 21.05 -3.93
CA VAL A 363 16.04 21.81 -4.05
C VAL A 363 16.26 23.12 -4.79
N SER A 364 15.63 23.27 -5.96
CA SER A 364 15.61 24.53 -6.74
C SER A 364 14.71 25.57 -6.09
N PHE A 365 14.99 26.85 -6.32
CA PHE A 365 14.05 27.92 -5.94
C PHE A 365 12.95 28.07 -7.01
N SER A 366 11.72 27.76 -6.62
CA SER A 366 10.49 27.98 -7.39
C SER A 366 9.88 29.37 -7.12
N GLY A 367 9.81 29.77 -5.84
CA GLY A 367 8.86 30.79 -5.37
C GLY A 367 7.46 30.22 -5.14
N ASP A 368 7.36 28.89 -5.04
CA ASP A 368 6.15 28.12 -4.72
C ASP A 368 6.42 27.26 -3.47
N GLY A 369 5.34 26.91 -2.75
CA GLY A 369 5.41 26.19 -1.46
C GLY A 369 6.17 24.86 -1.47
N LEU A 370 6.82 24.58 -0.34
CA LEU A 370 7.57 23.38 -0.01
C LEU A 370 6.98 22.68 1.22
N TRP A 371 6.90 21.35 1.18
CA TRP A 371 6.69 20.51 2.35
C TRP A 371 8.05 19.96 2.82
N ILE A 372 8.56 20.49 3.93
CA ILE A 372 9.87 20.12 4.48
C ILE A 372 9.66 19.17 5.66
N GLU A 373 10.35 18.04 5.65
CA GLU A 373 10.31 17.04 6.71
C GLU A 373 11.72 16.74 7.20
N PHE A 374 11.91 16.73 8.52
CA PHE A 374 13.19 16.56 9.18
C PHE A 374 13.08 15.46 10.25
N GLU A 375 13.98 14.47 10.21
CA GLU A 375 14.09 13.42 11.22
C GLU A 375 15.50 13.39 11.81
N LEU A 376 15.60 13.18 13.12
CA LEU A 376 16.84 12.75 13.76
C LEU A 376 17.00 11.23 13.61
N THR A 377 17.87 10.79 12.71
CA THR A 377 18.24 9.37 12.56
C THR A 377 19.20 8.89 13.66
N SER A 378 19.75 9.83 14.43
CA SER A 378 20.50 9.60 15.68
C SER A 378 20.58 10.89 16.49
N THR A 379 21.24 10.90 17.64
CA THR A 379 21.43 12.11 18.46
C THR A 379 22.21 13.25 17.78
N THR A 380 22.86 13.00 16.65
CA THR A 380 23.66 14.01 15.91
C THR A 380 23.44 14.03 14.40
N ASN A 381 22.82 13.01 13.81
CA ASN A 381 22.64 12.90 12.36
C ASN A 381 21.15 13.03 12.02
N CYS A 382 20.86 13.62 10.86
CA CYS A 382 19.50 13.83 10.39
C CYS A 382 19.31 13.37 8.94
N LEU A 383 18.06 13.05 8.60
CA LEU A 383 17.57 12.93 7.23
C LEU A 383 16.57 14.06 6.99
N VAL A 384 16.62 14.64 5.79
CA VAL A 384 15.71 15.71 5.38
C VAL A 384 15.08 15.31 4.05
N GLN A 385 13.75 15.38 4.00
CA GLN A 385 12.95 15.31 2.78
C GLN A 385 12.35 16.69 2.51
N VAL A 386 12.32 17.10 1.25
CA VAL A 386 11.64 18.31 0.81
C VAL A 386 10.82 17.96 -0.43
N THR A 387 9.50 18.12 -0.35
CA THR A 387 8.59 17.95 -1.49
C THR A 387 8.18 19.33 -2.00
N ASP A 388 8.31 19.60 -3.29
CA ASP A 388 7.84 20.86 -3.89
C ASP A 388 6.33 20.85 -4.22
N ALA A 389 5.80 22.01 -4.62
CA ALA A 389 4.40 22.20 -4.99
C ALA A 389 3.90 21.33 -6.15
N VAL A 390 4.78 20.74 -6.97
CA VAL A 390 4.42 19.80 -8.05
C VAL A 390 4.62 18.32 -7.65
N GLY A 391 5.11 18.06 -6.44
CA GLY A 391 5.25 16.73 -5.86
C GLY A 391 6.63 16.09 -6.02
N THR A 392 7.65 16.84 -6.46
CA THR A 392 9.03 16.34 -6.56
C THR A 392 9.63 16.17 -5.17
N CYS A 393 10.02 14.96 -4.80
CA CYS A 393 10.64 14.68 -3.49
C CYS A 393 12.18 14.70 -3.58
N TYR A 394 12.80 15.71 -2.99
CA TYR A 394 14.24 15.79 -2.79
C TYR A 394 14.61 15.21 -1.42
N ARG A 395 15.68 14.40 -1.34
CA ARG A 395 16.21 13.87 -0.07
C ARG A 395 17.69 14.20 0.10
N PHE A 396 18.11 14.55 1.32
CA PHE A 396 19.51 14.69 1.68
C PHE A 396 19.75 14.42 3.17
N ALA A 397 20.86 13.74 3.48
CA ALA A 397 21.33 13.57 4.84
C ALA A 397 22.07 14.82 5.35
N GLY A 398 22.15 14.96 6.67
CA GLY A 398 22.90 16.01 7.35
C GLY A 398 23.31 15.64 8.79
N SER A 399 23.85 16.62 9.50
CA SER A 399 24.24 16.48 10.91
C SER A 399 24.00 17.76 11.70
N LEU A 400 23.77 17.65 13.01
CA LEU A 400 23.62 18.80 13.89
C LEU A 400 24.96 19.47 14.15
N MET A 401 24.94 20.80 14.25
CA MET A 401 26.09 21.58 14.70
C MET A 401 26.49 21.21 16.13
N SER A 402 27.80 21.22 16.39
CA SER A 402 28.40 20.83 17.67
C SER A 402 28.34 21.96 18.69
N VAL A 403 27.24 22.02 19.46
CA VAL A 403 27.05 22.95 20.60
C VAL A 403 26.95 22.19 21.93
N ALA A 404 26.74 22.89 23.06
CA ALA A 404 26.78 22.27 24.38
C ALA A 404 25.55 21.38 24.70
N ASP A 405 24.40 21.69 24.11
CA ASP A 405 23.15 20.91 24.17
C ASP A 405 22.59 20.73 22.75
N GLN A 406 22.56 19.49 22.26
CA GLN A 406 22.10 19.16 20.91
C GLN A 406 20.61 18.74 20.86
N GLN A 407 19.85 18.91 21.95
CA GLN A 407 18.41 18.67 21.94
C GLN A 407 17.69 19.77 21.13
N ILE A 408 17.06 19.39 20.01
CA ILE A 408 16.19 20.30 19.26
C ILE A 408 14.91 20.53 20.07
N ALA A 409 14.74 21.75 20.60
CA ALA A 409 13.58 22.12 21.43
C ALA A 409 12.88 23.41 20.94
N ARG A 410 13.42 24.06 19.91
CA ARG A 410 12.92 25.34 19.41
C ARG A 410 13.03 25.42 17.88
N ILE A 411 11.96 25.89 17.24
CA ILE A 411 11.99 26.33 15.84
C ILE A 411 12.17 27.86 15.79
N ARG A 412 12.95 28.34 14.81
CA ARG A 412 13.12 29.75 14.46
C ARG A 412 12.84 29.94 12.97
N LEU A 413 12.09 30.97 12.64
CA LEU A 413 11.78 31.41 11.28
C LEU A 413 12.23 32.86 11.13
N TRP A 414 12.72 33.24 9.95
CA TRP A 414 13.26 34.59 9.74
C TRP A 414 13.16 35.11 8.31
N ASN A 415 13.00 36.43 8.19
CA ASN A 415 13.08 37.20 6.96
C ASN A 415 14.09 38.35 7.15
N TYR A 416 15.12 38.41 6.30
CA TYR A 416 16.14 39.45 6.28
C TYR A 416 16.02 40.31 5.01
N GLU A 417 15.17 41.34 5.08
CA GLU A 417 14.96 42.34 4.03
C GLU A 417 14.63 41.74 2.65
N ALA A 418 13.95 40.59 2.60
CA ALA A 418 13.68 39.87 1.36
C ALA A 418 12.80 40.67 0.39
N GLY A 419 11.77 41.35 0.90
CA GLY A 419 10.74 42.03 0.12
C GLY A 419 11.02 43.46 -0.33
N ALA A 420 10.19 43.93 -1.26
CA ALA A 420 10.36 45.20 -1.98
C ALA A 420 9.26 46.24 -1.66
N GLY A 421 8.80 46.31 -0.41
CA GLY A 421 7.71 47.19 0.00
C GLY A 421 6.96 46.64 1.20
N SER A 422 5.64 46.74 1.19
CA SER A 422 4.71 46.22 2.21
C SER A 422 4.58 44.69 2.27
N ASP A 423 5.22 44.00 1.34
CA ASP A 423 4.81 42.68 0.89
C ASP A 423 5.57 41.61 1.68
N ALA A 424 4.87 40.58 2.18
CA ALA A 424 5.48 39.53 2.99
C ALA A 424 6.08 38.41 2.12
N ASP A 425 7.27 37.93 2.50
CA ASP A 425 8.11 37.09 1.63
C ASP A 425 8.36 35.67 2.18
N LEU A 426 7.81 35.37 3.36
CA LEU A 426 7.90 34.06 4.02
C LEU A 426 6.57 33.77 4.67
N PHE A 427 5.98 32.63 4.34
CA PHE A 427 4.72 32.11 4.88
C PHE A 427 4.91 30.68 5.39
N VAL A 428 4.10 30.30 6.37
CA VAL A 428 3.97 28.93 6.87
C VAL A 428 2.48 28.61 6.98
N ASN A 429 2.07 27.47 6.42
CA ASN A 429 0.69 27.00 6.52
C ASN A 429 0.51 26.05 7.72
N SER A 430 1.49 25.19 7.98
CA SER A 430 1.45 24.27 9.12
C SER A 430 2.82 23.81 9.59
N LEU A 431 2.85 23.34 10.84
CA LEU A 431 4.02 22.92 11.59
C LEU A 431 3.63 21.74 12.50
N SER A 432 4.26 20.58 12.32
CA SER A 432 3.89 19.36 13.04
C SER A 432 5.10 18.59 13.56
N VAL A 433 4.96 17.91 14.70
CA VAL A 433 5.83 16.81 15.13
C VAL A 433 4.98 15.55 15.20
N ARG A 434 5.47 14.43 14.68
CA ARG A 434 4.76 13.13 14.69
C ARG A 434 5.70 11.97 15.02
N THR A 435 5.16 10.89 15.59
CA THR A 435 5.93 9.64 15.77
C THR A 435 6.18 8.98 14.42
N GLY A 436 7.41 8.51 14.19
CA GLY A 436 7.83 7.81 12.99
C GLY A 436 9.23 8.22 12.55
N THR A 437 9.87 7.39 11.73
CA THR A 437 11.10 7.73 11.00
C THR A 437 10.74 8.29 9.63
N LEU A 438 11.55 9.19 9.06
CA LEU A 438 11.58 9.37 7.60
C LEU A 438 12.21 8.10 7.04
N SER A 439 11.37 7.11 6.74
CA SER A 439 11.83 5.74 6.56
C SER A 439 12.92 5.64 5.49
N SER A 440 13.84 4.70 5.70
CA SER A 440 14.75 4.18 4.67
C SER A 440 13.95 3.68 3.46
N THR A 441 12.79 3.06 3.72
CA THR A 441 11.76 2.68 2.73
C THR A 441 10.95 3.87 2.19
N GLY A 442 11.35 5.11 2.50
CA GLY A 442 10.79 6.35 1.95
C GLY A 442 11.21 6.61 0.50
N GLY A 443 11.56 5.54 -0.21
CA GLY A 443 10.85 5.20 -1.44
C GLY A 443 9.41 5.71 -1.52
N ALA A 444 8.92 5.90 -2.73
CA ALA A 444 7.54 5.52 -2.94
C ALA A 444 7.45 4.00 -2.64
N PRO A 445 6.42 3.51 -1.92
CA PRO A 445 6.22 2.08 -1.69
C PRO A 445 6.50 1.26 -2.95
N PRO A 446 7.31 0.19 -2.87
CA PRO A 446 7.83 -0.51 -4.03
C PRO A 446 6.68 -0.95 -4.93
N TYR A 447 6.66 -0.42 -6.14
CA TYR A 447 5.71 -0.81 -7.16
C TYR A 447 6.40 -1.81 -8.10
N PRO A 448 5.84 -3.01 -8.32
CA PRO A 448 6.38 -3.91 -9.33
C PRO A 448 6.20 -3.27 -10.71
N ILE A 449 7.19 -3.46 -11.58
CA ILE A 449 7.07 -3.07 -12.98
C ILE A 449 6.35 -4.19 -13.71
N THR A 450 5.15 -3.88 -14.23
CA THR A 450 4.41 -4.77 -15.13
C THR A 450 5.29 -5.14 -16.32
N ASP A 451 5.35 -6.43 -16.67
CA ASP A 451 6.18 -6.95 -17.75
C ASP A 451 5.60 -6.62 -19.14
N THR A 452 6.36 -6.83 -20.19
CA THR A 452 5.97 -6.57 -21.59
C THR A 452 5.02 -7.62 -22.17
N ALA A 453 4.84 -8.75 -21.47
CA ALA A 453 4.17 -9.98 -21.92
C ALA A 453 4.81 -10.66 -23.15
N GLN A 454 6.02 -10.26 -23.56
CA GLN A 454 6.68 -10.83 -24.74
C GLN A 454 7.28 -12.22 -24.45
N ALA A 455 6.47 -13.27 -24.55
CA ALA A 455 6.88 -14.66 -24.33
C ALA A 455 7.64 -15.32 -25.52
N ALA A 456 7.93 -14.59 -26.59
CA ALA A 456 8.58 -15.10 -27.80
C ALA A 456 9.99 -14.53 -27.99
N ASN A 457 10.94 -15.38 -28.38
CA ASN A 457 12.29 -14.97 -28.75
C ASN A 457 12.33 -14.63 -30.24
N TYR A 458 13.06 -13.59 -30.65
CA TYR A 458 13.11 -13.09 -32.03
C TYR A 458 14.53 -12.88 -32.55
N GLY A 459 14.83 -13.51 -33.69
CA GLY A 459 15.96 -13.13 -34.53
C GLY A 459 15.63 -11.89 -35.36
N VAL A 460 16.39 -11.68 -36.44
CA VAL A 460 16.20 -10.54 -37.36
C VAL A 460 15.08 -10.75 -38.39
N SER A 461 14.62 -11.98 -38.59
CA SER A 461 13.61 -12.35 -39.60
C SER A 461 12.23 -12.69 -39.02
N GLY A 462 12.13 -12.90 -37.71
CA GLY A 462 10.92 -13.41 -37.03
C GLY A 462 11.26 -14.18 -35.77
N ILE A 463 10.28 -14.94 -35.26
CA ILE A 463 10.39 -15.75 -34.04
C ILE A 463 11.42 -16.89 -34.23
N ILE A 464 12.20 -17.14 -33.17
CA ILE A 464 13.17 -18.23 -33.04
C ILE A 464 12.86 -19.08 -31.80
N ALA A 465 13.47 -20.26 -31.69
CA ALA A 465 13.52 -20.99 -30.42
C ALA A 465 14.33 -20.20 -29.38
N ALA A 466 14.07 -20.41 -28.09
CA ALA A 466 14.86 -19.79 -27.02
C ALA A 466 16.34 -20.20 -27.14
N PRO A 467 17.27 -19.25 -27.36
CA PRO A 467 18.69 -19.55 -27.53
C PRO A 467 19.35 -19.91 -26.19
N ALA A 468 20.39 -20.74 -26.24
CA ALA A 468 21.22 -21.04 -25.07
C ALA A 468 22.06 -19.80 -24.64
N PRO A 469 22.55 -19.70 -23.39
CA PRO A 469 23.22 -18.51 -22.88
C PRO A 469 24.49 -18.07 -23.65
N ASP A 470 25.12 -18.96 -24.41
CA ASP A 470 26.29 -18.68 -25.26
C ASP A 470 25.95 -18.52 -26.77
N GLU A 471 24.66 -18.56 -27.14
CA GLU A 471 24.19 -18.39 -28.51
C GLU A 471 23.82 -16.94 -28.87
N ALA A 472 23.72 -16.67 -30.18
CA ALA A 472 23.28 -15.37 -30.67
C ALA A 472 21.83 -15.06 -30.25
N PHE A 473 21.61 -13.82 -29.80
CA PHE A 473 20.33 -13.32 -29.27
C PHE A 473 19.89 -13.94 -27.92
N ALA A 474 20.80 -14.53 -27.14
CA ALA A 474 20.57 -14.79 -25.72
C ALA A 474 20.36 -13.49 -24.91
N GLY A 475 19.66 -13.56 -23.78
CA GLY A 475 19.36 -12.41 -22.90
C GLY A 475 18.09 -11.62 -23.26
N GLN A 476 17.22 -12.17 -24.10
CA GLN A 476 15.96 -11.51 -24.51
C GLN A 476 14.92 -11.46 -23.38
N ASP A 477 13.95 -10.55 -23.54
CA ASP A 477 12.80 -10.35 -22.64
C ASP A 477 12.13 -11.68 -22.27
N ALA A 478 11.81 -12.48 -23.30
CA ALA A 478 11.22 -13.81 -23.24
C ALA A 478 12.05 -14.91 -22.52
N GLN A 479 13.26 -14.60 -22.04
CA GLN A 479 14.12 -15.50 -21.28
C GLN A 479 14.15 -15.16 -19.78
N TYR A 480 13.60 -14.00 -19.41
CA TYR A 480 13.48 -13.53 -18.03
C TYR A 480 12.02 -13.63 -17.54
N LYS A 481 11.82 -13.40 -16.24
CA LYS A 481 10.51 -13.39 -15.59
C LYS A 481 10.27 -12.03 -14.95
N GLY A 482 9.42 -11.19 -15.55
CA GLY A 482 8.81 -10.04 -14.88
C GLY A 482 7.38 -10.35 -14.42
N HIS A 483 6.76 -9.36 -13.77
CA HIS A 483 5.37 -9.42 -13.32
C HIS A 483 4.42 -9.31 -14.52
N GLN A 484 4.00 -10.44 -15.10
CA GLN A 484 3.12 -10.45 -16.27
C GLN A 484 1.87 -9.58 -16.04
N PRO A 485 1.36 -8.86 -17.07
CA PRO A 485 0.11 -8.11 -16.95
C PRO A 485 -1.01 -9.00 -16.40
N GLN A 486 -1.61 -8.55 -15.30
CA GLN A 486 -2.73 -9.23 -14.64
C GLN A 486 -3.82 -8.21 -14.37
N PHE A 487 -5.01 -8.50 -14.89
CA PHE A 487 -6.14 -7.59 -14.88
C PHE A 487 -7.36 -8.30 -14.30
N VAL A 488 -8.17 -7.57 -13.52
CA VAL A 488 -9.45 -8.02 -13.00
C VAL A 488 -10.53 -7.03 -13.45
N LEU A 489 -11.47 -7.50 -14.26
CA LEU A 489 -12.63 -6.72 -14.67
C LEU A 489 -13.58 -6.53 -13.49
N GLY A 490 -13.96 -5.28 -13.20
CA GLY A 490 -14.94 -4.95 -12.18
C GLY A 490 -16.32 -5.55 -12.48
N ALA A 491 -17.07 -5.90 -11.43
CA ALA A 491 -18.40 -6.52 -11.56
C ALA A 491 -19.46 -5.62 -12.24
N ASP A 492 -19.17 -4.33 -12.42
CA ASP A 492 -19.97 -3.38 -13.19
C ASP A 492 -19.63 -3.36 -14.69
N GLY A 493 -18.51 -3.97 -15.08
CA GLY A 493 -17.96 -3.93 -16.43
C GLY A 493 -17.35 -2.58 -16.85
N LEU A 494 -17.30 -1.58 -15.97
CA LEU A 494 -16.83 -0.22 -16.29
C LEU A 494 -15.35 0.00 -15.96
N THR A 495 -14.81 -0.82 -15.05
CA THR A 495 -13.49 -0.63 -14.44
C THR A 495 -12.61 -1.86 -14.57
N VAL A 496 -11.29 -1.66 -14.67
CA VAL A 496 -10.28 -2.74 -14.72
C VAL A 496 -9.25 -2.47 -13.62
N LEU A 497 -9.08 -3.39 -12.69
CA LEU A 497 -7.97 -3.37 -11.73
C LEU A 497 -6.75 -4.03 -12.37
N ASP A 498 -5.65 -3.30 -12.50
CA ASP A 498 -4.32 -3.86 -12.71
C ASP A 498 -3.79 -4.32 -11.34
N THR A 499 -3.67 -5.63 -11.15
CA THR A 499 -3.23 -6.22 -9.88
C THR A 499 -1.72 -6.20 -9.70
N VAL A 500 -0.96 -5.85 -10.74
CA VAL A 500 0.49 -5.60 -10.64
C VAL A 500 0.72 -4.17 -10.16
N SER A 501 0.24 -3.17 -10.91
CA SER A 501 0.52 -1.76 -10.56
C SER A 501 -0.35 -1.22 -9.41
N GLY A 502 -1.45 -1.88 -9.05
CA GLY A 502 -2.41 -1.40 -8.05
C GLY A 502 -3.25 -0.20 -8.53
N LEU A 503 -3.30 0.01 -9.86
CA LEU A 503 -4.13 1.03 -10.50
C LEU A 503 -5.49 0.45 -10.88
N THR A 504 -6.58 1.17 -10.61
CA THR A 504 -7.86 0.91 -11.27
C THR A 504 -8.04 1.87 -12.43
N TRP A 505 -8.41 1.34 -13.58
CA TRP A 505 -8.57 2.05 -14.85
C TRP A 505 -10.04 2.12 -15.27
N LYS A 506 -10.41 3.18 -16.01
CA LYS A 506 -11.62 3.17 -16.82
C LYS A 506 -11.39 2.23 -18.01
N ARG A 507 -12.29 1.24 -18.19
CA ARG A 507 -12.18 0.18 -19.21
C ARG A 507 -12.04 0.71 -20.64
N SER A 508 -12.81 1.74 -20.98
CA SER A 508 -13.07 2.15 -22.35
C SER A 508 -12.61 3.59 -22.63
N PRO A 509 -12.10 3.91 -23.82
CA PRO A 509 -11.89 5.28 -24.27
C PRO A 509 -13.16 6.02 -24.72
N ASP A 510 -14.33 5.35 -24.81
CA ASP A 510 -15.62 5.99 -25.09
C ASP A 510 -15.85 7.15 -24.09
N THR A 511 -15.83 8.39 -24.57
CA THR A 511 -16.05 9.58 -23.74
C THR A 511 -17.44 10.19 -23.92
N ASN A 512 -18.15 9.84 -25.00
CA ASN A 512 -19.45 10.41 -25.34
C ASN A 512 -20.65 9.57 -24.80
N ALA A 513 -20.40 8.30 -24.46
CA ALA A 513 -21.29 7.24 -23.99
C ALA A 513 -22.37 6.74 -24.99
N ASP A 514 -22.07 6.74 -26.29
CA ASP A 514 -22.93 6.17 -27.35
C ASP A 514 -22.67 4.68 -27.63
N GLY A 515 -21.55 4.12 -27.14
CA GLY A 515 -21.17 2.72 -27.32
C GLY A 515 -20.29 2.44 -28.56
N SER A 516 -19.89 3.48 -29.27
CA SER A 516 -18.84 3.46 -30.29
C SER A 516 -17.48 3.89 -29.68
N ILE A 517 -16.40 3.74 -30.45
CA ILE A 517 -15.12 4.39 -30.17
C ILE A 517 -14.63 4.97 -31.51
N ASP A 518 -14.73 6.29 -31.70
CA ASP A 518 -14.37 6.95 -32.96
C ASP A 518 -13.66 8.30 -32.76
N ALA A 519 -13.59 9.12 -33.81
CA ALA A 519 -12.93 10.43 -33.75
C ALA A 519 -13.64 11.45 -32.84
N THR A 520 -14.91 11.22 -32.46
CA THR A 520 -15.71 12.10 -31.60
C THR A 520 -15.40 11.94 -30.11
N ASP A 521 -14.89 10.78 -29.69
CA ASP A 521 -14.46 10.53 -28.31
C ASP A 521 -13.16 11.27 -27.95
N LYS A 522 -12.43 11.75 -28.96
CA LYS A 522 -11.09 12.31 -28.80
C LYS A 522 -11.15 13.74 -28.29
N LEU A 523 -10.51 13.97 -27.16
CA LEU A 523 -10.52 15.26 -26.46
C LEU A 523 -9.24 16.05 -26.77
N ASN A 524 -9.35 17.38 -26.87
CA ASN A 524 -8.20 18.29 -26.85
C ASN A 524 -7.68 18.46 -25.41
N TRP A 525 -6.56 19.17 -25.22
CA TRP A 525 -5.96 19.39 -23.90
C TRP A 525 -6.95 19.90 -22.83
N VAL A 526 -7.82 20.85 -23.18
CA VAL A 526 -8.83 21.40 -22.26
C VAL A 526 -9.89 20.36 -21.91
N GLY A 527 -10.36 19.57 -22.88
CA GLY A 527 -11.27 18.46 -22.66
C GLY A 527 -10.68 17.36 -21.78
N LEU A 528 -9.42 16.99 -22.02
CA LEU A 528 -8.68 16.00 -21.23
C LEU A 528 -8.61 16.40 -19.74
N GLN A 529 -8.24 17.65 -19.45
CA GLN A 529 -8.19 18.18 -18.09
C GLN A 529 -9.58 18.19 -17.41
N ALA A 530 -10.65 18.48 -18.16
CA ALA A 530 -12.02 18.46 -17.65
C ALA A 530 -12.59 17.05 -17.45
N TYR A 531 -12.13 16.06 -18.23
CA TYR A 531 -12.74 14.72 -18.27
C TYR A 531 -12.62 13.96 -16.94
N ALA A 532 -11.45 13.96 -16.30
CA ALA A 532 -11.27 13.34 -14.99
C ALA A 532 -12.19 13.96 -13.92
N ALA A 533 -12.35 15.29 -13.93
CA ALA A 533 -13.27 15.99 -13.04
C ALA A 533 -14.75 15.64 -13.33
N ALA A 534 -15.11 15.40 -14.59
CA ALA A 534 -16.45 14.94 -14.98
C ALA A 534 -16.74 13.51 -14.50
N LEU A 535 -15.77 12.59 -14.62
CA LEU A 535 -15.90 11.23 -14.04
C LEU A 535 -16.10 11.27 -12.52
N ASN A 536 -15.37 12.16 -11.84
CA ASN A 536 -15.49 12.33 -10.38
C ASN A 536 -16.83 12.93 -9.96
N ALA A 537 -17.31 13.95 -10.67
CA ALA A 537 -18.63 14.54 -10.43
C ALA A 537 -19.78 13.57 -10.75
N GLY A 538 -19.58 12.64 -11.68
CA GLY A 538 -20.51 11.56 -12.01
C GLY A 538 -20.40 10.31 -11.12
N ASN A 539 -19.41 10.23 -10.23
CA ASN A 539 -19.06 9.06 -9.42
C ASN A 539 -18.89 7.77 -10.26
N TYR A 540 -18.18 7.87 -11.39
CA TYR A 540 -18.04 6.80 -12.38
C TYR A 540 -17.38 5.54 -11.78
N GLY A 541 -17.95 4.37 -12.06
CA GLY A 541 -17.53 3.09 -11.45
C GLY A 541 -17.72 3.01 -9.92
N GLY A 542 -18.46 3.95 -9.32
CA GLY A 542 -18.56 4.09 -7.87
C GLY A 542 -17.49 4.98 -7.23
N TYR A 543 -16.62 5.61 -8.03
CA TYR A 543 -15.41 6.31 -7.56
C TYR A 543 -15.37 7.80 -7.93
N SER A 544 -14.67 8.59 -7.11
CA SER A 544 -14.58 10.06 -7.23
C SER A 544 -13.14 10.62 -7.17
N ASP A 545 -12.15 9.77 -7.43
CA ASP A 545 -10.69 10.01 -7.33
C ASP A 545 -9.94 9.68 -8.65
N TRP A 546 -10.65 9.71 -9.79
CA TRP A 546 -10.09 9.58 -11.12
C TRP A 546 -9.15 10.75 -11.47
N ARG A 547 -8.03 10.43 -12.12
CA ARG A 547 -7.05 11.37 -12.70
C ARG A 547 -6.72 10.99 -14.15
N LEU A 548 -6.13 11.92 -14.90
CA LEU A 548 -5.34 11.57 -16.07
C LEU A 548 -4.10 10.76 -15.61
N PRO A 549 -3.72 9.68 -16.31
CA PRO A 549 -2.55 8.90 -15.96
C PRO A 549 -1.26 9.66 -16.33
N SER A 550 -0.20 9.49 -15.54
CA SER A 550 1.15 9.84 -15.98
C SER A 550 1.58 8.94 -17.15
N ILE A 551 2.61 9.33 -17.89
CA ILE A 551 3.11 8.53 -19.01
C ILE A 551 3.70 7.18 -18.55
N LYS A 552 4.27 7.11 -17.33
CA LYS A 552 4.72 5.85 -16.72
C LYS A 552 3.53 4.97 -16.32
N GLU A 553 2.47 5.55 -15.78
CA GLU A 553 1.22 4.85 -15.48
C GLU A 553 0.57 4.31 -16.77
N LEU A 554 0.39 5.14 -17.79
CA LEU A 554 -0.24 4.74 -19.06
C LEU A 554 0.57 3.69 -19.83
N TYR A 555 1.90 3.71 -19.73
CA TYR A 555 2.77 2.73 -20.37
C TYR A 555 2.77 1.35 -19.68
N SER A 556 2.32 1.25 -18.42
CA SER A 556 2.17 -0.05 -17.73
C SER A 556 1.22 -1.00 -18.47
N LEU A 557 0.23 -0.46 -19.20
CA LEU A 557 -0.74 -1.19 -20.02
C LEU A 557 -0.21 -1.68 -21.38
N MET A 558 1.00 -1.26 -21.79
CA MET A 558 1.56 -1.60 -23.12
C MET A 558 1.86 -3.10 -23.25
N ASP A 559 1.27 -3.77 -24.23
CA ASP A 559 1.40 -5.21 -24.45
C ASP A 559 2.22 -5.53 -25.71
N PHE A 560 3.44 -6.03 -25.54
CA PHE A 560 4.35 -6.38 -26.65
C PHE A 560 4.09 -7.78 -27.25
N ARG A 561 2.92 -8.37 -26.98
CA ARG A 561 2.25 -9.35 -27.85
C ARG A 561 1.55 -8.68 -29.05
N GLY A 562 1.33 -7.36 -28.98
CA GLY A 562 0.85 -6.53 -30.09
C GLY A 562 1.80 -6.49 -31.29
N THR A 563 1.31 -5.94 -32.41
CA THR A 563 2.07 -5.88 -33.67
C THR A 563 1.94 -4.52 -34.37
N ASP A 564 3.07 -3.95 -34.78
CA ASP A 564 3.13 -2.67 -35.48
C ASP A 564 2.55 -2.84 -36.90
N PRO A 565 1.50 -2.10 -37.29
CA PRO A 565 0.87 -2.18 -38.60
C PRO A 565 1.65 -1.40 -39.69
N SER A 566 2.84 -0.87 -39.40
CA SER A 566 3.67 -0.17 -40.39
C SER A 566 3.88 -1.01 -41.65
N GLY A 567 3.58 -0.41 -42.81
CA GLY A 567 3.57 -1.06 -44.12
C GLY A 567 2.23 -1.69 -44.53
N TYR A 568 1.16 -1.52 -43.73
CA TYR A 568 -0.20 -1.92 -44.08
C TYR A 568 -0.97 -0.75 -44.72
N ASP A 569 -1.31 -0.86 -46.01
CA ASP A 569 -2.02 0.18 -46.80
C ASP A 569 -3.57 0.04 -46.78
N GLY A 570 -4.11 -0.87 -45.97
CA GLY A 570 -5.54 -1.17 -45.92
C GLY A 570 -6.32 -0.41 -44.83
N SER A 571 -7.62 -0.71 -44.73
CA SER A 571 -8.51 -0.21 -43.65
C SER A 571 -9.20 -1.34 -42.86
N ASP A 572 -8.83 -2.61 -43.11
CA ASP A 572 -9.39 -3.76 -42.40
C ASP A 572 -8.48 -4.13 -41.23
N THR A 573 -8.88 -3.70 -40.03
CA THR A 573 -8.10 -3.87 -38.80
C THR A 573 -8.34 -5.23 -38.14
N SER A 574 -9.21 -6.09 -38.67
CA SER A 574 -9.59 -7.37 -38.03
C SER A 574 -8.46 -8.42 -37.96
N GLY A 575 -7.39 -8.23 -38.72
CA GLY A 575 -6.17 -9.03 -38.68
C GLY A 575 -4.99 -8.37 -37.97
N LEU A 576 -5.18 -7.22 -37.31
CA LEU A 576 -4.15 -6.49 -36.57
C LEU A 576 -4.32 -6.71 -35.07
N ILE A 577 -3.20 -6.76 -34.34
CA ILE A 577 -3.17 -6.96 -32.88
C ILE A 577 -2.64 -5.66 -32.24
N PRO A 578 -3.43 -4.94 -31.44
CA PRO A 578 -2.97 -3.73 -30.76
C PRO A 578 -2.08 -4.07 -29.56
N TYR A 579 -1.37 -3.08 -29.04
CA TYR A 579 -0.48 -3.20 -27.88
C TYR A 579 -1.21 -2.94 -26.56
N ILE A 580 -2.43 -3.45 -26.40
CA ILE A 580 -3.21 -3.40 -25.16
C ILE A 580 -4.08 -4.65 -25.09
N ASP A 581 -4.30 -5.20 -23.90
CA ASP A 581 -5.07 -6.44 -23.73
C ASP A 581 -6.58 -6.18 -23.92
N THR A 582 -7.09 -6.59 -25.08
CA THR A 582 -8.49 -6.36 -25.51
C THR A 582 -9.50 -7.36 -24.94
N GLU A 583 -9.09 -8.30 -24.07
CA GLU A 583 -10.03 -9.03 -23.21
C GLU A 583 -10.55 -8.12 -22.09
N TYR A 584 -9.71 -7.18 -21.62
CA TYR A 584 -10.01 -6.30 -20.49
C TYR A 584 -10.33 -4.86 -20.89
N PHE A 585 -9.62 -4.30 -21.87
CA PHE A 585 -9.77 -2.90 -22.30
C PHE A 585 -10.48 -2.80 -23.65
N ASP A 586 -11.42 -1.86 -23.78
CA ASP A 586 -12.04 -1.59 -25.08
C ASP A 586 -11.10 -0.70 -25.92
N PHE A 587 -10.94 -1.01 -27.20
CA PHE A 587 -9.96 -0.34 -28.06
C PHE A 587 -10.49 -0.19 -29.50
N ALA A 588 -10.14 0.92 -30.15
CA ALA A 588 -10.26 1.10 -31.58
C ALA A 588 -9.00 1.75 -32.19
N TYR A 589 -8.71 1.36 -33.43
CA TYR A 589 -7.80 2.06 -34.32
C TYR A 589 -8.42 3.39 -34.79
N GLY A 590 -7.63 4.29 -35.41
CA GLY A 590 -8.14 5.58 -35.90
C GLY A 590 -9.25 5.45 -36.95
N ASP A 591 -10.23 6.35 -36.90
CA ASP A 591 -11.45 6.28 -37.72
C ASP A 591 -11.20 6.76 -39.16
N THR A 592 -11.09 5.78 -40.05
CA THR A 592 -10.97 6.02 -41.49
C THR A 592 -12.19 6.69 -42.13
N ASN A 593 -13.36 6.72 -41.46
CA ASN A 593 -14.56 7.43 -41.95
C ASN A 593 -14.45 8.96 -41.72
N ALA A 594 -13.91 9.38 -40.57
CA ALA A 594 -13.49 10.75 -40.29
C ALA A 594 -12.25 11.19 -41.12
N GLY A 595 -11.60 10.25 -41.81
CA GLY A 595 -10.42 10.49 -42.65
C GLY A 595 -9.08 10.32 -41.93
N GLU A 596 -9.09 9.68 -40.76
CA GLU A 596 -7.88 9.34 -40.02
C GLU A 596 -7.16 8.11 -40.61
N ARG A 597 -5.91 7.88 -40.21
CA ARG A 597 -5.20 6.61 -40.47
C ARG A 597 -5.47 5.65 -39.32
N ILE A 598 -5.36 4.34 -39.56
CA ILE A 598 -5.52 3.33 -38.49
C ILE A 598 -4.60 3.57 -37.28
N ILE A 599 -3.41 4.14 -37.48
CA ILE A 599 -2.45 4.47 -36.40
C ILE A 599 -2.76 5.78 -35.64
N ASP A 600 -3.82 6.50 -35.98
CA ASP A 600 -4.19 7.77 -35.33
C ASP A 600 -4.98 7.59 -34.01
N ALA A 601 -4.66 6.51 -33.27
CA ALA A 601 -5.27 6.11 -32.00
C ALA A 601 -4.38 6.50 -30.80
N GLN A 602 -3.96 7.76 -30.71
CA GLN A 602 -3.12 8.26 -29.62
C GLN A 602 -3.91 8.43 -28.31
N TYR A 603 -3.37 7.90 -27.20
CA TYR A 603 -3.90 8.07 -25.85
C TYR A 603 -3.06 9.10 -25.08
N ALA A 604 -3.74 10.05 -24.44
CA ALA A 604 -3.12 11.13 -23.68
C ALA A 604 -2.68 10.70 -22.27
N SER A 605 -1.53 11.20 -21.83
CA SER A 605 -1.12 11.22 -20.42
C SER A 605 -1.30 12.62 -19.79
N SER A 606 -0.85 12.81 -18.56
CA SER A 606 -0.68 14.12 -17.92
C SER A 606 0.68 14.78 -18.20
N ASN A 607 1.64 14.09 -18.82
CA ASN A 607 3.02 14.55 -18.96
C ASN A 607 3.22 15.39 -20.22
N LEU A 608 3.21 16.71 -20.07
CA LEU A 608 3.81 17.62 -21.06
C LEU A 608 5.34 17.42 -21.11
N TYR A 609 5.92 17.55 -22.30
CA TYR A 609 7.36 17.67 -22.46
C TYR A 609 7.81 19.05 -21.97
N VAL A 610 8.92 19.08 -21.22
CA VAL A 610 9.47 20.35 -20.69
C VAL A 610 10.10 21.25 -21.76
N SER A 611 10.25 20.76 -22.99
CA SER A 611 10.67 21.52 -24.17
C SER A 611 9.61 21.41 -25.28
N THR A 612 9.95 21.86 -26.49
CA THR A 612 9.06 21.84 -27.66
C THR A 612 9.54 20.87 -28.74
N THR A 613 8.62 20.38 -29.57
CA THR A 613 8.93 19.56 -30.76
C THR A 613 8.48 20.28 -32.04
N GLY A 614 8.82 19.72 -33.20
CA GLY A 614 8.21 20.06 -34.50
C GLY A 614 8.55 21.44 -35.10
N GLY A 615 9.13 22.35 -34.31
CA GLY A 615 9.40 23.75 -34.67
C GLY A 615 9.06 24.78 -33.59
N GLY A 616 8.54 24.35 -32.44
CA GLY A 616 8.19 25.23 -31.31
C GLY A 616 6.88 24.88 -30.61
N ASP A 617 6.25 23.75 -30.93
CA ASP A 617 4.94 23.37 -30.38
C ASP A 617 5.05 22.82 -28.95
N THR A 618 4.14 23.27 -28.07
CA THR A 618 3.92 22.64 -26.76
C THR A 618 3.49 21.19 -26.98
N THR A 619 4.17 20.26 -26.32
CA THR A 619 4.14 18.84 -26.67
C THR A 619 3.65 18.00 -25.50
N LEU A 620 2.74 17.05 -25.76
CA LEU A 620 2.22 16.08 -24.80
C LEU A 620 2.78 14.69 -25.08
N PHE A 621 3.28 13.98 -24.07
CA PHE A 621 3.59 12.56 -24.22
C PHE A 621 2.30 11.73 -24.23
N GLY A 622 2.16 10.88 -25.24
CA GLY A 622 1.08 9.91 -25.34
C GLY A 622 1.60 8.52 -25.69
N VAL A 623 0.81 7.51 -25.33
CA VAL A 623 1.00 6.13 -25.78
C VAL A 623 0.11 5.89 -26.99
N ASN A 624 0.61 5.18 -28.00
CA ASN A 624 -0.19 4.79 -29.15
C ASN A 624 -0.28 3.26 -29.23
N PHE A 625 -1.32 2.69 -28.63
CA PHE A 625 -1.55 1.24 -28.63
C PHE A 625 -1.81 0.66 -30.05
N ALA A 626 -2.03 1.51 -31.06
CA ALA A 626 -2.06 1.07 -32.46
C ALA A 626 -0.67 0.89 -33.10
N ASP A 627 0.40 1.53 -32.59
CA ASP A 627 1.75 1.46 -33.20
C ASP A 627 2.92 1.22 -32.23
N GLY A 628 2.63 0.84 -30.97
CA GLY A 628 3.60 0.29 -30.01
C GLY A 628 4.66 1.27 -29.49
N ARG A 629 4.33 2.57 -29.41
CA ARG A 629 5.30 3.64 -29.12
C ARG A 629 4.82 4.66 -28.09
N ILE A 630 5.75 5.22 -27.30
CA ILE A 630 5.59 6.52 -26.62
C ILE A 630 6.11 7.60 -27.55
N LYS A 631 5.31 8.64 -27.79
CA LYS A 631 5.68 9.77 -28.65
C LYS A 631 5.24 11.08 -28.01
N GLY A 632 6.05 12.12 -28.14
CA GLY A 632 5.62 13.49 -27.95
C GLY A 632 4.79 13.96 -29.15
N TYR A 633 3.61 14.50 -28.89
CA TYR A 633 2.70 15.05 -29.89
C TYR A 633 2.45 16.54 -29.61
N GLY A 634 2.64 17.39 -30.62
CA GLY A 634 2.26 18.81 -30.53
C GLY A 634 0.76 18.96 -30.25
N LEU A 635 0.40 19.87 -29.34
CA LEU A 635 -0.99 20.16 -28.96
C LEU A 635 -1.78 20.88 -30.08
N SER A 636 -1.10 21.35 -31.13
CA SER A 636 -1.72 21.87 -32.37
C SER A 636 -1.19 21.11 -33.59
N VAL A 637 -2.07 20.88 -34.57
CA VAL A 637 -1.76 20.29 -35.87
C VAL A 637 -2.44 21.13 -36.95
N PHE A 638 -1.64 21.64 -37.90
CA PHE A 638 -2.09 22.53 -39.00
C PHE A 638 -2.95 23.75 -38.56
N GLY A 639 -2.76 24.24 -37.33
CA GLY A 639 -3.50 25.38 -36.78
C GLY A 639 -4.86 25.05 -36.18
N SER A 640 -5.16 23.76 -35.94
CA SER A 640 -6.27 23.29 -35.11
C SER A 640 -5.72 22.55 -33.88
N ASP A 641 -6.49 22.45 -32.80
CA ASP A 641 -6.11 21.66 -31.63
C ASP A 641 -5.96 20.18 -32.02
N LYS A 642 -4.94 19.51 -31.48
CA LYS A 642 -4.84 18.05 -31.58
C LYS A 642 -5.71 17.39 -30.52
N THR A 643 -6.46 16.36 -30.93
CA THR A 643 -7.26 15.51 -30.07
C THR A 643 -6.62 14.13 -29.84
N PHE A 644 -7.01 13.49 -28.74
CA PHE A 644 -6.47 12.22 -28.23
C PHE A 644 -7.59 11.38 -27.56
N TYR A 645 -7.49 10.06 -27.62
CA TYR A 645 -8.23 9.16 -26.73
C TYR A 645 -7.74 9.33 -25.27
N VAL A 646 -8.57 8.90 -24.31
CA VAL A 646 -8.22 8.96 -22.88
C VAL A 646 -8.83 7.81 -22.09
N ILE A 647 -8.01 7.20 -21.23
CA ILE A 647 -8.46 6.32 -20.15
C ILE A 647 -7.90 6.87 -18.84
N CYS A 648 -8.78 7.19 -17.90
CA CYS A 648 -8.40 7.70 -16.58
C CYS A 648 -8.04 6.55 -15.64
N CYS A 649 -7.20 6.83 -14.64
CA CYS A 649 -6.84 5.88 -13.58
C CYS A 649 -7.11 6.46 -12.19
N ARG A 650 -7.13 5.57 -11.20
CA ARG A 650 -7.25 5.84 -9.76
C ARG A 650 -6.45 4.78 -8.98
N GLY A 651 -6.39 4.87 -7.65
CA GLY A 651 -5.58 3.95 -6.85
C GLY A 651 -4.11 4.37 -6.78
N ASN A 652 -3.18 3.40 -6.83
CA ASN A 652 -1.76 3.59 -6.50
C ASN A 652 -1.13 4.84 -7.15
N THR A 653 -0.59 5.75 -6.36
CA THR A 653 0.06 7.00 -6.81
C THR A 653 1.58 6.92 -6.85
N ASN A 654 2.15 5.76 -6.49
CA ASN A 654 3.59 5.51 -6.42
C ASN A 654 4.19 5.07 -7.77
N VAL A 655 3.36 4.55 -8.67
CA VAL A 655 3.76 4.04 -9.98
C VAL A 655 4.55 5.11 -10.76
N GLY A 656 5.81 4.80 -11.03
CA GLY A 656 6.74 5.69 -11.76
C GLY A 656 7.56 6.66 -10.90
N ARG A 657 7.42 6.65 -9.57
CA ARG A 657 8.22 7.44 -8.63
C ARG A 657 9.44 6.65 -8.13
N ASN A 658 10.56 6.73 -8.85
CA ASN A 658 11.81 6.09 -8.46
C ASN A 658 12.39 6.69 -7.17
N VAL A 659 13.15 5.90 -6.40
CA VAL A 659 14.02 6.42 -5.33
C VAL A 659 15.39 5.77 -5.43
N PHE A 660 16.29 6.50 -6.09
CA PHE A 660 17.63 6.05 -6.43
C PHE A 660 18.63 6.21 -5.28
N THR A 661 19.44 5.17 -5.06
CA THR A 661 20.57 5.17 -4.13
C THR A 661 21.84 4.76 -4.88
N ASN A 662 22.87 5.60 -4.86
CA ASN A 662 24.19 5.29 -5.42
C ASN A 662 24.97 4.40 -4.42
N ASN A 663 25.29 3.18 -4.85
CA ASN A 663 25.93 2.16 -4.02
C ASN A 663 27.47 2.34 -3.90
N GLN A 664 28.03 3.36 -4.58
CA GLN A 664 29.46 3.73 -4.58
C GLN A 664 30.42 2.71 -5.20
N ASP A 665 29.89 1.69 -5.88
CA ASP A 665 30.60 0.60 -6.56
C ASP A 665 30.48 0.63 -8.09
N GLY A 666 29.78 1.64 -8.64
CA GLY A 666 29.40 1.74 -10.05
C GLY A 666 27.97 1.30 -10.35
N THR A 667 27.14 1.05 -9.33
CA THR A 667 25.72 0.69 -9.46
C THR A 667 24.80 1.69 -8.73
N VAL A 668 23.54 1.74 -9.16
CA VAL A 668 22.46 2.53 -8.53
C VAL A 668 21.28 1.60 -8.26
N SER A 669 20.86 1.47 -7.00
CA SER A 669 19.62 0.77 -6.63
C SER A 669 18.42 1.71 -6.77
N ASP A 670 17.31 1.24 -7.32
CA ASP A 670 16.01 1.91 -7.23
C ASP A 670 15.12 1.20 -6.20
N LEU A 671 15.01 1.81 -5.02
CA LEU A 671 14.29 1.24 -3.89
C LEU A 671 12.77 1.22 -4.10
N ALA A 672 12.26 1.96 -5.09
CA ALA A 672 10.83 2.00 -5.41
C ALA A 672 10.41 0.96 -6.47
N THR A 673 11.36 0.23 -7.07
CA THR A 673 11.08 -0.85 -8.05
C THR A 673 11.75 -2.17 -7.72
N GLY A 674 12.64 -2.21 -6.71
CA GLY A 674 13.41 -3.41 -6.37
C GLY A 674 14.47 -3.76 -7.42
N LEU A 675 14.85 -2.83 -8.31
CA LEU A 675 15.83 -3.03 -9.38
C LEU A 675 17.18 -2.38 -9.04
N MET A 676 18.25 -2.93 -9.60
CA MET A 676 19.60 -2.37 -9.53
C MET A 676 20.17 -2.16 -10.92
N TRP A 677 20.76 -0.99 -11.14
CA TRP A 677 21.11 -0.46 -12.44
C TRP A 677 22.59 -0.17 -12.56
N GLN A 678 23.10 -0.34 -13.78
CA GLN A 678 24.43 0.09 -14.17
C GLN A 678 24.53 1.63 -14.11
N GLN A 679 25.47 2.20 -13.33
CA GLN A 679 25.52 3.66 -13.14
C GLN A 679 26.04 4.42 -14.37
N ALA A 680 27.07 3.90 -15.04
CA ALA A 680 27.60 4.44 -16.29
C ALA A 680 27.15 3.56 -17.46
N ASP A 681 26.81 4.16 -18.60
CA ASP A 681 26.43 3.42 -19.80
C ASP A 681 27.60 2.68 -20.48
N SER A 682 27.32 2.02 -21.60
CA SER A 682 28.30 1.30 -22.41
C SER A 682 29.45 2.13 -22.97
N GLY A 683 29.42 3.46 -22.90
CA GLY A 683 30.46 4.36 -23.43
C GLY A 683 30.48 4.48 -24.97
N SER A 684 29.84 3.56 -25.67
CA SER A 684 29.59 3.58 -27.11
C SER A 684 28.28 2.87 -27.45
N GLY A 685 27.73 3.17 -28.63
CA GLY A 685 26.64 2.39 -29.21
C GLY A 685 27.06 0.96 -29.57
N LEU A 686 26.07 0.06 -29.60
CA LEU A 686 26.19 -1.36 -29.93
C LEU A 686 24.96 -1.78 -30.74
N ASN A 687 25.09 -2.70 -31.70
CA ASN A 687 23.90 -3.28 -32.33
C ASN A 687 23.16 -4.20 -31.34
N TRP A 688 21.91 -4.57 -31.62
CA TRP A 688 21.06 -5.24 -30.63
C TRP A 688 21.62 -6.60 -30.16
N GLN A 689 22.25 -7.38 -31.05
CA GLN A 689 22.90 -8.63 -30.66
C GLN A 689 24.13 -8.41 -29.77
N GLN A 690 24.89 -7.34 -30.03
CA GLN A 690 26.01 -6.93 -29.18
C GLN A 690 25.55 -6.36 -27.84
N ALA A 691 24.42 -5.64 -27.81
CA ALA A 691 23.85 -5.06 -26.60
C ALA A 691 23.40 -6.13 -25.60
N LEU A 692 22.75 -7.18 -26.11
CA LEU A 692 22.42 -8.38 -25.35
C LEU A 692 23.69 -9.05 -24.78
N ALA A 693 24.66 -9.40 -25.64
CA ALA A 693 25.89 -10.06 -25.22
C ALA A 693 26.79 -9.20 -24.30
N TYR A 694 26.67 -7.87 -24.35
CA TYR A 694 27.32 -6.95 -23.41
C TYR A 694 26.75 -7.07 -22.00
N ALA A 695 25.43 -7.21 -21.88
CA ALA A 695 24.76 -7.30 -20.59
C ALA A 695 25.04 -8.64 -19.90
N GLU A 696 24.81 -9.76 -20.61
CA GLU A 696 25.07 -11.13 -20.13
C GLU A 696 26.57 -11.34 -19.78
N GLY A 697 27.46 -10.54 -20.37
CA GLY A 697 28.91 -10.54 -20.10
C GLY A 697 29.39 -9.54 -19.05
N LEU A 698 28.51 -8.73 -18.45
CA LEU A 698 28.90 -7.67 -17.52
C LEU A 698 29.22 -8.22 -16.13
N SER A 699 30.36 -7.79 -15.56
CA SER A 699 30.71 -8.00 -14.16
C SER A 699 30.93 -6.64 -13.48
N LEU A 700 30.00 -6.25 -12.60
CA LEU A 700 29.95 -4.92 -11.98
C LEU A 700 29.29 -5.00 -10.59
N GLY A 701 29.76 -4.21 -9.62
CA GLY A 701 29.29 -4.25 -8.22
C GLY A 701 29.59 -5.56 -7.47
N GLY A 702 30.34 -6.47 -8.08
CA GLY A 702 30.49 -7.86 -7.63
C GLY A 702 29.46 -8.83 -8.22
N TYR A 703 28.48 -8.32 -8.96
CA TYR A 703 27.40 -9.08 -9.61
C TYR A 703 27.74 -9.47 -11.05
N GLN A 704 27.12 -10.55 -11.54
CA GLN A 704 27.32 -11.15 -12.88
C GLN A 704 26.01 -11.57 -13.54
N ASP A 705 24.88 -11.38 -12.85
CA ASP A 705 23.49 -11.62 -13.28
C ASP A 705 22.88 -10.34 -13.89
N TRP A 706 23.68 -9.62 -14.67
CA TRP A 706 23.27 -8.41 -15.38
C TRP A 706 22.58 -8.78 -16.70
N ARG A 707 21.50 -8.07 -17.01
CA ARG A 707 20.71 -8.27 -18.24
C ARG A 707 20.34 -6.95 -18.90
N LEU A 708 19.95 -7.02 -20.17
CA LEU A 708 19.37 -5.89 -20.88
C LEU A 708 17.94 -5.66 -20.34
N PRO A 709 17.57 -4.42 -19.92
CA PRO A 709 16.24 -4.16 -19.38
C PRO A 709 15.16 -4.31 -20.45
N ASN A 710 13.96 -4.72 -20.04
CA ASN A 710 12.81 -4.69 -20.94
C ASN A 710 12.33 -3.24 -21.18
N ALA A 711 11.40 -3.06 -22.12
CA ALA A 711 10.92 -1.75 -22.51
C ALA A 711 10.32 -0.93 -21.35
N LYS A 712 9.60 -1.57 -20.42
CA LYS A 712 8.96 -0.90 -19.28
C LYS A 712 9.93 -0.61 -18.15
N GLU A 713 10.88 -1.52 -17.89
CA GLU A 713 11.98 -1.30 -16.94
C GLU A 713 12.81 -0.08 -17.36
N LEU A 714 13.26 -0.01 -18.61
CA LEU A 714 14.06 1.11 -19.09
C LEU A 714 13.29 2.44 -19.13
N GLN A 715 11.98 2.39 -19.43
CA GLN A 715 11.10 3.55 -19.36
C GLN A 715 10.88 4.03 -17.92
N SER A 716 10.89 3.11 -16.94
CA SER A 716 10.65 3.44 -15.54
C SER A 716 11.69 4.39 -14.94
N ILE A 717 12.93 4.42 -15.44
CA ILE A 717 13.99 5.31 -14.95
C ILE A 717 14.11 6.65 -15.70
N LEU A 718 13.21 6.94 -16.66
CA LEU A 718 13.15 8.25 -17.27
C LEU A 718 12.69 9.32 -16.27
N ASP A 719 13.36 10.47 -16.29
CA ASP A 719 12.90 11.70 -15.64
C ASP A 719 12.34 12.65 -16.70
N TYR A 720 11.02 12.64 -16.84
CA TYR A 720 10.27 13.49 -17.77
C TYR A 720 10.28 14.99 -17.40
N SER A 721 10.81 15.38 -16.23
CA SER A 721 11.06 16.79 -15.89
C SER A 721 12.32 17.36 -16.57
N ARG A 722 13.11 16.52 -17.26
CA ARG A 722 14.41 16.87 -17.81
C ARG A 722 14.45 16.67 -19.32
N SER A 723 15.11 17.59 -20.01
CA SER A 723 15.52 17.40 -21.41
C SER A 723 16.88 18.05 -21.69
N PRO A 724 17.54 17.72 -22.82
CA PRO A 724 18.80 18.35 -23.20
C PRO A 724 18.70 19.88 -23.38
N ASP A 725 17.53 20.40 -23.75
CA ASP A 725 17.29 21.85 -23.94
C ASP A 725 17.00 22.60 -22.64
N THR A 726 16.44 21.94 -21.63
CA THR A 726 16.02 22.56 -20.36
C THR A 726 17.03 22.38 -19.24
N SER A 727 17.65 21.19 -19.17
CA SER A 727 18.49 20.75 -18.06
C SER A 727 19.97 20.62 -18.43
N ALA A 728 20.31 20.78 -19.72
CA ALA A 728 21.61 20.42 -20.31
C ALA A 728 22.03 18.95 -20.07
N SER A 729 21.10 18.08 -19.66
CA SER A 729 21.32 16.68 -19.30
C SER A 729 20.35 15.74 -20.00
N ALA A 730 20.63 14.44 -19.92
CA ALA A 730 19.70 13.40 -20.32
C ALA A 730 18.40 13.42 -19.48
N ALA A 731 17.35 12.82 -19.99
CA ALA A 731 16.06 12.63 -19.31
C ALA A 731 16.12 11.55 -18.20
N ILE A 732 17.02 11.70 -17.23
CA ILE A 732 17.28 10.76 -16.13
C ILE A 732 17.89 11.49 -14.92
N ASP A 733 17.77 10.90 -13.73
CA ASP A 733 18.39 11.42 -12.51
C ASP A 733 19.94 11.61 -12.65
N PRO A 734 20.52 12.73 -12.18
CA PRO A 734 21.96 13.00 -12.24
C PRO A 734 22.90 12.00 -11.54
N LEU A 735 22.40 11.06 -10.73
CA LEU A 735 23.17 9.94 -10.21
C LEU A 735 23.63 8.97 -11.31
N PHE A 736 22.98 8.98 -12.48
CA PHE A 736 23.38 8.18 -13.63
C PHE A 736 24.34 8.94 -14.54
N HIS A 737 25.44 8.29 -14.92
CA HIS A 737 26.36 8.82 -15.92
C HIS A 737 25.88 8.40 -17.32
N CYS A 738 25.58 9.39 -18.15
CA CYS A 738 25.25 9.24 -19.57
C CYS A 738 26.37 9.83 -20.42
N THR A 739 26.84 9.07 -21.41
CA THR A 739 27.77 9.52 -22.43
C THR A 739 27.12 10.60 -23.28
N ALA A 740 27.75 11.77 -23.39
CA ALA A 740 27.29 12.83 -24.28
C ALA A 740 27.65 12.51 -25.74
N ILE A 741 26.71 12.73 -26.65
CA ILE A 741 26.87 12.51 -28.09
C ILE A 741 26.66 13.81 -28.88
N THR A 742 27.00 13.77 -30.17
CA THR A 742 26.54 14.76 -31.15
C THR A 742 25.40 14.15 -31.93
N ASN A 743 24.23 14.79 -31.96
CA ASN A 743 23.07 14.31 -32.70
C ASN A 743 23.17 14.59 -34.22
N GLU A 744 22.17 14.12 -34.95
CA GLU A 744 22.06 14.18 -36.41
C GLU A 744 22.03 15.63 -36.96
N ALA A 745 21.63 16.60 -36.13
CA ALA A 745 21.67 18.03 -36.43
C ALA A 745 23.03 18.70 -36.12
N GLY A 746 24.01 17.95 -35.59
CA GLY A 746 25.32 18.46 -35.18
C GLY A 746 25.35 19.10 -33.78
N ASN A 747 24.30 18.93 -32.97
CA ASN A 747 24.18 19.55 -31.65
C ASN A 747 24.54 18.58 -30.51
N PRO A 748 24.99 19.07 -29.34
CA PRO A 748 25.16 18.25 -28.13
C PRO A 748 23.85 17.62 -27.69
N ASP A 749 23.89 16.32 -27.39
CA ASP A 749 22.73 15.51 -27.03
C ASP A 749 23.13 14.27 -26.21
N TYR A 750 22.16 13.41 -25.91
CA TYR A 750 22.35 12.14 -25.20
C TYR A 750 21.77 10.97 -26.01
N PRO A 751 22.26 9.73 -25.82
CA PRO A 751 21.89 8.62 -26.67
C PRO A 751 20.46 8.10 -26.42
N ALA A 752 20.02 7.27 -27.35
CA ALA A 752 18.94 6.32 -27.12
C ALA A 752 19.53 4.99 -26.65
N TYR A 753 18.75 4.24 -25.88
CA TYR A 753 19.21 3.03 -25.19
C TYR A 753 18.38 1.82 -25.61
N TRP A 754 19.06 0.69 -25.84
CA TRP A 754 18.44 -0.58 -26.21
C TRP A 754 17.71 -1.24 -25.04
N THR A 755 16.67 -2.00 -25.38
CA THR A 755 15.91 -2.88 -24.47
C THR A 755 16.00 -4.33 -24.96
N SER A 756 15.71 -5.31 -24.10
CA SER A 756 15.59 -6.73 -24.46
C SER A 756 14.33 -7.07 -25.27
N THR A 757 13.41 -6.11 -25.41
CA THR A 757 12.11 -6.26 -26.07
C THR A 757 12.20 -6.04 -27.59
N THR A 758 11.57 -6.92 -28.37
CA THR A 758 11.41 -6.80 -29.82
C THR A 758 10.15 -6.00 -30.17
N HIS A 759 10.23 -5.14 -31.18
CA HIS A 759 9.04 -4.50 -31.75
C HIS A 759 8.53 -5.33 -32.93
N GLY A 760 7.55 -6.19 -32.67
CA GLY A 760 6.98 -7.08 -33.69
C GLY A 760 6.18 -6.31 -34.74
N ASN A 761 6.31 -6.69 -36.02
CA ASN A 761 5.51 -6.11 -37.10
C ASN A 761 4.41 -7.08 -37.56
N TRP A 762 3.28 -6.56 -38.06
CA TRP A 762 2.12 -7.35 -38.53
C TRP A 762 2.46 -8.41 -39.60
N THR A 763 3.56 -8.25 -40.34
CA THR A 763 4.07 -9.25 -41.30
C THR A 763 4.75 -10.47 -40.65
N GLY A 764 4.89 -10.49 -39.32
CA GLY A 764 5.64 -11.50 -38.57
C GLY A 764 7.15 -11.22 -38.46
N SER A 765 7.62 -10.08 -39.00
CA SER A 765 9.03 -9.68 -38.92
C SER A 765 9.44 -9.31 -37.49
N GLY A 766 10.58 -9.87 -37.06
CA GLY A 766 11.23 -9.56 -35.78
C GLY A 766 12.41 -8.58 -35.90
N LEU A 767 12.57 -7.92 -37.06
CA LEU A 767 13.74 -7.10 -37.42
C LEU A 767 14.04 -5.94 -36.45
N TRP A 768 13.02 -5.40 -35.78
CA TRP A 768 13.12 -4.15 -35.02
C TRP A 768 13.22 -4.43 -33.51
N GLY A 769 14.22 -3.88 -32.84
CA GLY A 769 14.31 -3.86 -31.36
C GLY A 769 13.66 -2.59 -30.81
N VAL A 770 13.18 -2.60 -29.56
CA VAL A 770 12.65 -1.40 -28.89
C VAL A 770 13.79 -0.60 -28.26
N TYR A 771 13.75 0.73 -28.39
CA TYR A 771 14.68 1.66 -27.72
C TYR A 771 13.98 2.85 -27.07
N VAL A 772 14.62 3.41 -26.05
CA VAL A 772 14.12 4.58 -25.29
C VAL A 772 15.07 5.78 -25.47
N CYS A 773 14.51 6.95 -25.77
CA CYS A 773 15.24 8.20 -26.01
C CYS A 773 15.53 8.94 -24.70
N PHE A 774 16.80 8.98 -24.27
CA PHE A 774 17.22 9.81 -23.12
C PHE A 774 17.75 11.18 -23.55
N GLY A 775 18.18 11.32 -24.81
CA GLY A 775 18.29 12.62 -25.51
C GLY A 775 17.11 12.86 -26.45
N ARG A 776 17.22 13.87 -27.34
CA ARG A 776 16.13 14.29 -28.25
C ARG A 776 15.72 13.17 -29.21
N ALA A 777 14.43 13.04 -29.48
CA ALA A 777 13.89 12.03 -30.40
C ALA A 777 13.87 12.57 -31.84
N MET A 778 15.06 12.68 -32.42
CA MET A 778 15.30 13.34 -33.71
C MET A 778 14.52 12.71 -34.87
N GLY A 779 14.13 13.55 -35.83
CA GLY A 779 13.52 13.18 -37.11
C GLY A 779 13.87 14.20 -38.21
N PHE A 780 13.90 13.75 -39.47
CA PHE A 780 14.28 14.53 -40.64
C PHE A 780 13.05 15.07 -41.38
N MET A 781 12.62 16.28 -41.02
CA MET A 781 11.46 16.95 -41.62
C MET A 781 11.89 18.23 -42.34
N ASN A 782 11.26 18.53 -43.48
CA ASN A 782 11.57 19.75 -44.27
C ASN A 782 13.08 19.92 -44.58
N ASN A 783 13.73 18.81 -44.94
CA ASN A 783 15.19 18.70 -45.19
C ASN A 783 16.09 19.08 -44.01
N THR A 784 15.58 19.03 -42.77
CA THR A 784 16.31 19.43 -41.55
C THR A 784 16.09 18.40 -40.44
N TRP A 785 17.14 18.11 -39.67
CA TRP A 785 17.02 17.30 -38.44
C TRP A 785 16.47 18.16 -37.29
N VAL A 786 15.36 17.72 -36.71
CA VAL A 786 14.64 18.40 -35.60
C VAL A 786 14.18 17.38 -34.56
N ASP A 787 13.93 17.80 -33.31
CA ASP A 787 13.26 16.94 -32.31
C ASP A 787 11.77 16.84 -32.67
N VAL A 788 11.27 15.63 -32.92
CA VAL A 788 9.88 15.41 -33.34
C VAL A 788 9.02 14.73 -32.29
N HIS A 789 9.62 14.12 -31.26
CA HIS A 789 8.90 13.37 -30.23
C HIS A 789 9.42 13.56 -28.79
N GLY A 790 10.51 14.30 -28.56
CA GLY A 790 11.01 14.64 -27.23
C GLY A 790 11.89 13.58 -26.56
N ALA A 791 12.80 14.03 -25.69
CA ALA A 791 13.48 13.16 -24.74
C ALA A 791 12.47 12.56 -23.76
N GLY A 792 12.43 11.23 -23.66
CA GLY A 792 11.36 10.45 -23.01
C GLY A 792 10.46 9.66 -23.96
N ALA A 793 10.64 9.79 -25.29
CA ALA A 793 9.98 8.94 -26.28
C ALA A 793 10.52 7.50 -26.31
N GLN A 794 9.71 6.55 -26.80
CA GLN A 794 10.11 5.17 -27.07
C GLN A 794 9.77 4.82 -28.53
N ARG A 795 10.74 4.25 -29.22
CA ARG A 795 10.68 3.90 -30.64
C ARG A 795 11.27 2.50 -30.85
N SER A 796 11.72 2.21 -32.07
CA SER A 796 12.34 0.97 -32.47
C SER A 796 13.31 1.18 -33.63
N ASP A 797 14.45 0.49 -33.63
CA ASP A 797 15.49 0.51 -34.67
C ASP A 797 15.72 -0.89 -35.23
N PRO A 798 16.29 -1.06 -36.44
CA PRO A 798 16.73 -2.36 -36.94
C PRO A 798 17.79 -2.96 -36.00
N LYS A 799 17.69 -4.26 -35.72
CA LYS A 799 18.60 -4.98 -34.82
C LYS A 799 20.04 -5.08 -35.34
N TYR A 800 20.27 -4.84 -36.63
CA TYR A 800 21.57 -4.89 -37.31
C TYR A 800 21.57 -4.00 -38.58
N ASP A 801 22.76 -3.70 -39.11
CA ASP A 801 22.94 -3.01 -40.39
C ASP A 801 22.89 -4.01 -41.56
N ASP A 802 21.93 -3.84 -42.46
CA ASP A 802 21.78 -4.61 -43.70
C ASP A 802 22.29 -3.87 -44.97
N GLY A 803 22.80 -2.65 -44.81
CA GLY A 803 23.23 -1.76 -45.88
C GLY A 803 22.15 -0.79 -46.39
N THR A 804 20.99 -0.70 -45.73
CA THR A 804 19.93 0.27 -46.07
C THR A 804 20.36 1.71 -45.73
N ASP A 805 20.15 2.64 -46.67
CA ASP A 805 20.45 4.06 -46.50
C ASP A 805 19.34 4.78 -45.71
N TYR A 806 19.64 5.09 -44.45
CA TYR A 806 18.78 5.88 -43.55
C TYR A 806 19.25 7.34 -43.39
N SER A 807 19.98 7.91 -44.37
CA SER A 807 20.49 9.29 -44.30
C SER A 807 19.42 10.39 -44.18
N SER A 808 18.16 10.06 -44.43
CA SER A 808 16.96 10.89 -44.19
C SER A 808 15.99 10.28 -43.16
N GLY A 809 16.46 9.37 -42.32
CA GLY A 809 15.66 8.62 -41.34
C GLY A 809 14.62 7.68 -41.96
N HIS A 810 13.64 7.26 -41.14
CA HIS A 810 12.60 6.31 -41.52
C HIS A 810 11.17 6.79 -41.20
N GLY A 811 10.18 6.30 -41.94
CA GLY A 811 8.77 6.62 -41.71
C GLY A 811 8.36 8.07 -42.02
N PRO A 812 7.11 8.47 -41.71
CA PRO A 812 6.53 9.74 -42.16
C PRO A 812 7.19 11.02 -41.60
N GLN A 813 7.94 10.91 -40.50
CA GLN A 813 8.63 12.03 -39.84
C GLN A 813 10.16 11.95 -40.00
N GLY A 814 10.66 10.98 -40.77
CA GLY A 814 12.09 10.75 -40.96
C GLY A 814 12.81 10.42 -39.66
N ASP A 815 12.21 9.61 -38.79
CA ASP A 815 12.76 9.23 -37.48
C ASP A 815 14.20 8.75 -37.63
N ALA A 816 15.11 9.27 -36.79
CA ALA A 816 16.52 8.91 -36.83
C ALA A 816 16.69 7.40 -36.55
N VAL A 817 17.39 6.72 -37.46
CA VAL A 817 17.80 5.32 -37.31
C VAL A 817 19.30 5.28 -37.03
N ARG A 818 19.68 4.67 -35.91
CA ARG A 818 21.07 4.64 -35.42
C ARG A 818 21.68 3.25 -35.50
N ILE A 819 20.90 2.20 -35.27
CA ILE A 819 21.28 0.78 -35.17
C ILE A 819 22.22 0.51 -33.98
N ASP A 820 23.32 1.25 -33.84
CA ASP A 820 24.21 1.21 -32.70
C ASP A 820 23.71 2.14 -31.57
N ASN A 821 22.71 1.69 -30.82
CA ASN A 821 22.19 2.37 -29.63
C ASN A 821 22.94 1.94 -28.35
N TYR A 822 22.87 2.75 -27.28
CA TYR A 822 23.67 2.55 -26.07
C TYR A 822 23.03 1.52 -25.13
N VAL A 823 23.79 1.05 -24.13
CA VAL A 823 23.31 0.06 -23.16
C VAL A 823 23.48 0.56 -21.73
N ARG A 824 22.47 0.27 -20.91
CA ARG A 824 22.49 0.38 -19.44
C ARG A 824 21.84 -0.88 -18.89
N CYS A 825 22.64 -1.73 -18.28
CA CYS A 825 22.16 -3.01 -17.77
C CYS A 825 21.34 -2.83 -16.49
N VAL A 826 20.44 -3.78 -16.26
CA VAL A 826 19.65 -3.92 -15.04
C VAL A 826 19.88 -5.31 -14.46
N ARG A 827 19.57 -5.47 -13.18
CA ARG A 827 19.36 -6.75 -12.49
C ARG A 827 18.29 -6.57 -11.42
N GLY A 828 17.77 -7.67 -10.87
CA GLY A 828 17.05 -7.59 -9.60
C GLY A 828 17.98 -7.00 -8.54
N SER A 829 17.51 -6.04 -7.76
CA SER A 829 18.33 -5.53 -6.64
C SER A 829 18.61 -6.65 -5.64
N ALA A 830 19.75 -6.55 -4.95
CA ALA A 830 20.01 -7.42 -3.81
C ALA A 830 19.29 -6.89 -2.54
N LEU A 831 17.98 -6.70 -2.64
CA LEU A 831 17.06 -7.13 -1.59
C LEU A 831 16.72 -8.60 -1.94
N PRO A 832 17.51 -9.59 -1.48
CA PRO A 832 17.26 -10.98 -1.86
C PRO A 832 15.86 -11.43 -1.42
N PRO A 833 15.25 -12.41 -2.10
CA PRO A 833 14.03 -13.06 -1.62
C PRO A 833 14.25 -13.79 -0.28
N ASP A 834 15.51 -13.96 0.11
CA ASP A 834 16.01 -14.51 1.38
C ASP A 834 16.55 -13.41 2.33
N MET A 835 16.19 -12.13 2.13
CA MET A 835 16.44 -11.08 3.12
C MET A 835 15.46 -11.27 4.27
N ASP A 836 16.00 -11.38 5.48
CA ASP A 836 15.32 -11.70 6.74
C ASP A 836 15.96 -10.75 7.77
N THR A 837 15.45 -9.52 7.81
CA THR A 837 16.13 -8.37 8.43
C THR A 837 16.22 -8.47 9.96
N ASP A 838 15.32 -9.20 10.63
CA ASP A 838 15.41 -9.46 12.06
C ASP A 838 15.82 -10.89 12.45
N GLY A 839 15.76 -11.84 11.51
CA GLY A 839 16.19 -13.23 11.71
C GLY A 839 15.07 -14.18 12.15
N ASP A 840 13.80 -13.78 12.03
CA ASP A 840 12.65 -14.63 12.35
C ASP A 840 12.31 -15.66 11.25
N GLY A 841 12.81 -15.42 10.03
CA GLY A 841 12.72 -16.27 8.84
C GLY A 841 11.37 -16.33 8.13
N LEU A 842 10.57 -15.26 8.20
CA LEU A 842 9.91 -14.73 7.00
C LEU A 842 10.95 -14.17 6.01
N SER A 843 10.51 -13.41 5.01
CA SER A 843 11.39 -12.50 4.28
C SER A 843 10.82 -11.10 4.21
N ASP A 844 11.70 -10.10 4.13
CA ASP A 844 11.38 -8.68 4.03
C ASP A 844 10.35 -8.41 2.93
N TRP A 845 10.39 -9.18 1.83
CA TRP A 845 9.40 -9.07 0.74
C TRP A 845 7.99 -9.51 1.17
N TYR A 846 7.88 -10.62 1.90
CA TYR A 846 6.59 -11.16 2.36
C TYR A 846 6.02 -10.27 3.47
N GLU A 847 6.83 -9.92 4.47
CA GLU A 847 6.47 -8.94 5.50
C GLU A 847 6.01 -7.62 4.86
N TYR A 848 6.75 -7.08 3.89
CA TYR A 848 6.37 -5.82 3.25
C TYR A 848 5.03 -5.93 2.48
N SER A 849 4.76 -7.09 1.87
CA SER A 849 3.55 -7.32 1.08
C SER A 849 2.27 -7.36 1.92
N TYR A 850 2.36 -7.73 3.20
CA TYR A 850 1.20 -8.00 4.05
C TYR A 850 1.19 -7.25 5.41
N THR A 851 2.33 -7.20 6.12
CA THR A 851 2.46 -6.55 7.45
C THR A 851 3.00 -5.12 7.36
N THR A 852 3.74 -4.82 6.28
CA THR A 852 4.50 -3.58 6.02
C THR A 852 5.66 -3.30 6.99
N ASN A 853 6.06 -4.26 7.82
CA ASN A 853 7.07 -4.07 8.88
C ASN A 853 8.14 -5.17 8.92
N THR A 854 9.19 -5.01 8.12
CA THR A 854 10.32 -5.96 7.93
C THR A 854 11.30 -6.03 9.13
N THR A 855 10.79 -5.93 10.36
CA THR A 855 11.56 -5.84 11.61
C THR A 855 10.80 -6.36 12.84
N ALA A 856 9.66 -7.05 12.63
CA ALA A 856 8.87 -7.63 13.71
C ALA A 856 8.86 -9.14 13.60
N MET A 857 9.41 -9.79 14.64
CA MET A 857 9.47 -11.24 14.79
C MET A 857 8.06 -11.85 14.94
N ASP A 858 7.32 -11.92 13.84
CA ASP A 858 5.91 -12.31 13.71
C ASP A 858 5.68 -13.53 12.81
N ALA A 859 6.73 -14.19 12.32
CA ALA A 859 6.74 -15.52 11.69
C ALA A 859 5.95 -16.61 12.45
N ALA A 860 5.78 -16.45 13.76
CA ALA A 860 5.03 -17.35 14.65
C ALA A 860 3.74 -16.71 15.20
N GLY A 861 3.36 -15.56 14.65
CA GLY A 861 2.03 -14.97 14.77
C GLY A 861 1.09 -15.52 13.70
N ASP A 862 -0.18 -15.21 13.93
CA ASP A 862 -1.35 -15.47 13.11
C ASP A 862 -2.04 -14.09 13.02
N LEU A 863 -2.24 -13.57 11.80
CA LEU A 863 -2.61 -12.17 11.56
C LEU A 863 -4.07 -11.96 11.14
N ASP A 864 -4.79 -13.03 10.78
CA ASP A 864 -6.22 -13.01 10.49
C ASP A 864 -7.07 -13.98 11.35
N ASP A 865 -6.46 -14.60 12.36
CA ASP A 865 -7.03 -15.53 13.35
C ASP A 865 -7.56 -16.86 12.71
N ASP A 866 -6.81 -17.45 11.76
CA ASP A 866 -7.21 -18.68 11.04
C ASP A 866 -6.61 -20.02 11.55
N ASP A 867 -5.81 -19.99 12.63
CA ASP A 867 -5.02 -21.08 13.22
C ASP A 867 -3.70 -21.46 12.45
N TYR A 868 -3.31 -20.78 11.35
CA TYR A 868 -1.97 -20.91 10.73
C TYR A 868 -1.01 -19.78 11.11
N THR A 869 0.30 -20.00 10.93
CA THR A 869 1.32 -18.96 11.13
C THR A 869 1.73 -18.27 9.83
N ASN A 870 2.05 -16.96 9.91
CA ASN A 870 2.57 -16.14 8.80
C ASN A 870 3.66 -16.86 7.98
N ARG A 871 4.52 -17.65 8.65
CA ARG A 871 5.61 -18.43 8.03
C ARG A 871 5.13 -19.68 7.29
N GLU A 872 4.13 -20.38 7.80
CA GLU A 872 3.55 -21.55 7.12
C GLU A 872 2.83 -21.11 5.84
N GLU A 873 2.19 -19.96 5.88
CA GLU A 873 1.57 -19.30 4.74
C GLU A 873 2.56 -18.75 3.72
N CYS A 874 3.65 -18.11 4.17
CA CYS A 874 4.78 -17.75 3.31
C CYS A 874 5.34 -19.00 2.59
N GLY A 875 5.36 -20.15 3.25
CA GLY A 875 5.74 -21.44 2.67
C GLY A 875 4.70 -22.04 1.71
N ALA A 876 3.43 -21.65 1.81
CA ALA A 876 2.34 -22.06 0.94
C ALA A 876 2.08 -21.09 -0.24
N GLY A 877 2.55 -19.84 -0.13
CA GLY A 877 2.24 -18.76 -1.06
C GLY A 877 0.89 -18.08 -0.80
N THR A 878 0.39 -18.09 0.44
CA THR A 878 -0.90 -17.52 0.85
C THR A 878 -0.75 -16.19 1.60
N SER A 879 -1.85 -15.43 1.69
CA SER A 879 -1.92 -14.08 2.23
C SER A 879 -2.35 -14.09 3.71
N PRO A 880 -1.48 -13.72 4.66
CA PRO A 880 -1.70 -13.82 6.11
C PRO A 880 -2.50 -12.65 6.68
N ILE A 881 -3.35 -12.05 5.86
CA ILE A 881 -4.26 -10.95 6.21
C ILE A 881 -5.64 -11.17 5.56
N ASP A 882 -5.88 -12.40 5.11
CA ASP A 882 -7.09 -12.89 4.47
C ASP A 882 -7.23 -14.39 4.76
N GLY A 883 -7.88 -14.75 5.86
CA GLY A 883 -8.21 -16.14 6.23
C GLY A 883 -9.16 -16.86 5.25
N THR A 884 -9.44 -16.28 4.07
CA THR A 884 -10.04 -16.97 2.91
C THR A 884 -9.02 -17.30 1.80
N SER A 885 -7.79 -16.77 1.88
CA SER A 885 -6.63 -17.16 1.10
C SER A 885 -5.98 -18.46 1.59
N CYS A 886 -6.38 -18.97 2.76
CA CYS A 886 -5.79 -20.12 3.43
C CYS A 886 -5.74 -21.37 2.55
N LEU A 887 -4.66 -22.16 2.66
CA LEU A 887 -4.56 -23.47 1.99
C LEU A 887 -5.35 -24.54 2.78
N ALA A 888 -6.63 -24.28 3.03
CA ALA A 888 -7.56 -25.18 3.69
C ALA A 888 -7.85 -26.41 2.80
N ILE A 889 -6.96 -27.39 2.85
CA ILE A 889 -7.18 -28.75 2.33
C ILE A 889 -8.23 -29.44 3.23
N ASP A 890 -9.49 -29.01 3.11
CA ASP A 890 -10.65 -29.65 3.72
C ASP A 890 -10.89 -31.00 3.03
N LEU A 891 -10.12 -31.99 3.50
CA LEU A 891 -10.00 -33.31 2.89
C LEU A 891 -11.26 -34.14 3.16
N SER A 892 -12.27 -33.93 2.34
CA SER A 892 -13.50 -34.70 2.34
C SER A 892 -13.21 -36.14 1.87
N VAL A 893 -13.52 -37.12 2.72
CA VAL A 893 -13.30 -38.55 2.46
C VAL A 893 -14.60 -39.34 2.50
N TRP A 894 -14.88 -40.13 1.46
CA TRP A 894 -16.02 -41.05 1.43
C TRP A 894 -15.70 -42.37 0.72
N MET A 895 -16.54 -43.39 0.97
CA MET A 895 -16.48 -44.66 0.24
C MET A 895 -17.20 -44.52 -1.10
N GLU A 896 -16.48 -44.74 -2.19
CA GLU A 896 -17.04 -44.75 -3.56
C GLU A 896 -16.94 -46.14 -4.16
N GLY A 897 -18.05 -46.88 -4.17
CA GLY A 897 -18.08 -48.27 -4.61
C GLY A 897 -17.23 -49.19 -3.73
N SER A 898 -16.06 -49.59 -4.23
CA SER A 898 -15.03 -50.35 -3.49
C SER A 898 -13.71 -49.58 -3.39
N GLY A 899 -13.75 -48.25 -3.57
CA GLY A 899 -12.62 -47.35 -3.41
C GLY A 899 -12.86 -46.32 -2.31
N LEU A 900 -11.81 -45.59 -1.97
CA LEU A 900 -11.86 -44.46 -1.04
C LEU A 900 -11.60 -43.18 -1.85
N ALA A 901 -12.61 -42.33 -1.92
CA ALA A 901 -12.55 -41.04 -2.61
C ALA A 901 -12.03 -39.96 -1.65
N LEU A 902 -11.11 -39.15 -2.17
CA LEU A 902 -10.47 -38.01 -1.52
C LEU A 902 -10.80 -36.76 -2.35
N SER A 903 -11.26 -35.69 -1.72
CA SER A 903 -11.56 -34.42 -2.39
C SER A 903 -11.06 -33.25 -1.56
N TRP A 904 -10.45 -32.25 -2.20
CA TRP A 904 -9.83 -31.10 -1.52
C TRP A 904 -9.91 -29.84 -2.38
N GLN A 905 -9.87 -28.67 -1.73
CA GLN A 905 -9.83 -27.38 -2.39
C GLN A 905 -8.50 -27.17 -3.12
N SER A 906 -8.52 -26.45 -4.26
CA SER A 906 -7.34 -26.28 -5.11
C SER A 906 -7.24 -24.89 -5.73
N ALA A 907 -6.07 -24.25 -5.64
CA ALA A 907 -5.75 -22.97 -6.26
C ALA A 907 -5.27 -23.09 -7.72
N ILE A 908 -5.53 -22.08 -8.56
CA ILE A 908 -5.10 -22.03 -9.98
C ILE A 908 -3.58 -22.07 -10.10
N GLY A 909 -3.06 -22.87 -11.04
CA GLY A 909 -1.63 -22.92 -11.39
C GLY A 909 -0.79 -23.92 -10.59
N MET A 910 -1.32 -24.48 -9.50
CA MET A 910 -0.60 -25.39 -8.60
C MET A 910 -0.62 -26.86 -9.06
N SER A 911 0.33 -27.64 -8.54
CA SER A 911 0.37 -29.11 -8.60
C SER A 911 0.24 -29.74 -7.21
N TYR A 912 -0.30 -30.96 -7.14
CA TYR A 912 -0.47 -31.71 -5.90
C TYR A 912 -0.05 -33.18 -6.05
N ARG A 913 0.36 -33.77 -4.92
CA ARG A 913 0.50 -35.22 -4.72
C ARG A 913 -0.34 -35.71 -3.55
N VAL A 914 -0.66 -36.99 -3.58
CA VAL A 914 -1.37 -37.71 -2.51
C VAL A 914 -0.48 -38.86 -2.02
N GLU A 915 -0.35 -38.98 -0.71
CA GLU A 915 0.53 -39.93 -0.05
C GLU A 915 -0.23 -40.75 1.01
N LYS A 916 0.18 -42.00 1.23
CA LYS A 916 -0.33 -42.91 2.26
C LYS A 916 0.79 -43.24 3.26
N VAL A 917 0.46 -43.34 4.54
CA VAL A 917 1.33 -43.89 5.61
C VAL A 917 0.58 -44.94 6.44
N SER A 918 1.31 -45.86 7.08
CA SER A 918 0.69 -46.91 7.89
C SER A 918 0.29 -46.46 9.30
N ASP A 919 1.03 -45.53 9.90
CA ASP A 919 0.65 -44.81 11.11
C ASP A 919 1.04 -43.32 11.09
N MET A 920 0.52 -42.53 12.03
CA MET A 920 0.87 -41.12 12.20
C MET A 920 2.20 -40.97 12.93
N GLY A 921 3.30 -41.28 12.25
CA GLY A 921 4.66 -41.18 12.77
C GLY A 921 5.71 -42.00 12.01
N ALA A 922 5.30 -42.96 11.19
CA ALA A 922 6.19 -43.76 10.37
C ALA A 922 6.84 -43.00 9.20
N ASP A 923 8.10 -43.31 8.92
CA ASP A 923 8.84 -42.86 7.72
C ASP A 923 8.36 -43.54 6.41
N ASP A 924 7.31 -44.37 6.45
CA ASP A 924 6.89 -45.27 5.36
C ASP A 924 5.99 -44.62 4.28
N VAL A 925 6.27 -43.35 3.99
CA VAL A 925 5.53 -42.51 3.03
C VAL A 925 5.50 -43.14 1.64
N GLN A 926 4.34 -43.66 1.25
CA GLN A 926 4.06 -44.14 -0.10
C GLN A 926 3.31 -43.07 -0.90
N VAL A 927 3.95 -42.50 -1.92
CA VAL A 927 3.26 -41.67 -2.92
C VAL A 927 2.25 -42.54 -3.67
N VAL A 928 0.97 -42.16 -3.60
CA VAL A 928 -0.15 -42.81 -4.29
C VAL A 928 -0.27 -42.27 -5.71
N VAL A 929 -0.11 -40.95 -5.87
CA VAL A 929 -0.09 -40.24 -7.16
C VAL A 929 0.57 -38.86 -6.95
N SER A 930 1.16 -38.32 -8.02
CA SER A 930 1.91 -37.06 -8.10
C SER A 930 1.64 -36.44 -9.49
N GLY A 931 1.88 -35.14 -9.64
CA GLY A 931 1.60 -34.37 -10.86
C GLY A 931 0.11 -34.05 -11.07
N ILE A 932 -0.69 -34.00 -9.99
CA ILE A 932 -2.11 -33.64 -10.09
C ILE A 932 -2.19 -32.13 -10.29
N VAL A 933 -2.40 -31.70 -11.54
CA VAL A 933 -2.66 -30.29 -11.86
C VAL A 933 -3.98 -29.84 -11.21
N ALA A 934 -3.99 -28.62 -10.68
CA ALA A 934 -5.17 -28.02 -10.08
C ALA A 934 -6.40 -28.03 -11.00
N THR A 935 -7.59 -28.32 -10.44
CA THR A 935 -8.88 -28.13 -11.11
C THR A 935 -9.84 -27.30 -10.26
N PRO A 936 -9.60 -25.98 -10.10
CA PRO A 936 -10.34 -25.15 -9.14
C PRO A 936 -11.86 -25.12 -9.41
N PRO A 937 -12.69 -25.10 -8.35
CA PRO A 937 -12.31 -24.94 -6.94
C PRO A 937 -11.85 -26.24 -6.24
N MET A 938 -12.04 -27.43 -6.83
CA MET A 938 -11.83 -28.72 -6.15
C MET A 938 -11.13 -29.76 -7.04
N ASN A 939 -10.06 -30.37 -6.52
CA ASN A 939 -9.54 -31.63 -7.07
C ASN A 939 -10.22 -32.83 -6.38
N THR A 940 -10.24 -34.00 -7.04
CA THR A 940 -10.79 -35.25 -6.48
C THR A 940 -10.04 -36.46 -7.03
N LEU A 941 -9.79 -37.45 -6.18
CA LEU A 941 -9.06 -38.68 -6.47
C LEU A 941 -9.76 -39.89 -5.82
N THR A 942 -10.16 -40.87 -6.62
CA THR A 942 -10.68 -42.15 -6.10
C THR A 942 -9.59 -43.22 -6.09
N THR A 943 -9.20 -43.66 -4.89
CA THR A 943 -8.18 -44.70 -4.66
C THR A 943 -8.79 -46.10 -4.58
N ALA A 944 -8.01 -47.14 -4.87
CA ALA A 944 -8.48 -48.53 -4.81
C ALA A 944 -8.31 -49.14 -3.41
N SER A 945 -9.29 -49.93 -2.96
CA SER A 945 -9.21 -50.71 -1.71
C SER A 945 -8.05 -51.72 -1.75
N ASP A 946 -7.09 -51.55 -0.84
CA ASP A 946 -6.08 -52.56 -0.48
C ASP A 946 -6.61 -53.63 0.51
N GLY A 947 -7.63 -53.28 1.30
CA GLY A 947 -8.27 -54.16 2.28
C GLY A 947 -7.67 -54.11 3.68
N GLU A 948 -6.84 -53.10 3.98
CA GLU A 948 -6.28 -52.91 5.33
C GLU A 948 -7.31 -52.31 6.30
N MET A 949 -7.20 -52.62 7.60
CA MET A 949 -8.20 -52.20 8.60
C MET A 949 -7.97 -50.80 9.18
N THR A 950 -6.82 -50.16 8.89
CA THR A 950 -6.48 -48.80 9.29
C THR A 950 -5.38 -48.29 8.36
N ALA A 951 -5.51 -47.06 7.87
CA ALA A 951 -4.54 -46.37 7.03
C ALA A 951 -4.76 -44.86 7.14
N PHE A 952 -3.73 -44.06 6.83
CA PHE A 952 -3.78 -42.60 6.84
C PHE A 952 -3.34 -42.05 5.48
N TYR A 953 -3.95 -40.94 5.07
CA TYR A 953 -3.66 -40.25 3.81
C TYR A 953 -3.33 -38.79 4.09
N ARG A 954 -2.47 -38.21 3.25
CA ARG A 954 -2.25 -36.76 3.17
C ARG A 954 -2.16 -36.26 1.74
N VAL A 955 -2.46 -34.98 1.56
CA VAL A 955 -2.29 -34.25 0.31
C VAL A 955 -1.20 -33.20 0.51
N THR A 956 -0.38 -32.92 -0.51
CA THR A 956 0.69 -31.93 -0.42
C THR A 956 0.90 -31.25 -1.77
N VAL A 957 1.21 -29.96 -1.74
CA VAL A 957 1.59 -29.17 -2.93
C VAL A 957 2.95 -29.66 -3.47
N GLU A 958 3.12 -29.56 -4.79
CA GLU A 958 4.35 -29.87 -5.56
C GLU A 958 4.81 -28.66 -6.37
#